data_AF-A0A818NQK8-F1
#
_entry.id   AF-A0A818NQK8-F1
#
_cell.length_a   1.000
_cell.length_b   1.000
_cell.length_c   1.000
_cell.angle_alpha   90.00
_cell.angle_beta   90.00
_cell.angle_gamma   90.00
#
_symmetry.space_group_name_H-M   'P 1'
#
loop_
_entity.id
_entity.type
_entity.pdbx_description
1 polymer ?
#
loop_
_entity_poly.entity_id
_entity_poly.type
_entity_poly.pdbx_seq_one_letter_code
_entity_poly.pdbx_strand_id
1 'polypeptide(L)'
;MVLKIRQWNISLIDFIARYLDCKTAFEQCPLDITALIYLTRTVKLSKSVDMPPFDILHNFLNELKLDYKEFYNQFLIIFDEGIKKTFYKQSYVCQLLRILSTDEDLFTKYLSACASSMSPDQLWGIFLNLSMNGDINEIMQKHLSSILTQRMQNITIETFKRCNGRSNEFLKQIKDENYQIFVGILDKVLHGFLNKQLNDQQYSYYFTGYILKEFLNIALRLSPTHSLQHPSCLLIIRHLLFKLDNYGIEISEKIKRLFARLCNLDKSLFQAVDPASIIKDEWFIDYIFHIPQDWFMLSRYDYDGLIFASQNNSWSLYIWSRLIQLSLSKVGVDKWNETVVQLNQWMINVERDKYTANNTLTTIVVKTAFDMAISKNSKSVLFAPNIGSMLKYILDVRQNNDKLIDIKQVDDFIQKVNESIKDILSLNSTRKTYNDLLCTSNAIYFLPFYDFENTFTLSDPQRFKFPVTPLQILAIVSIDRPNDIDISVTDQKETFFYCFIQQVVKWLEWFDEFIDIFQHVIEWLRARKLQRAEQLLSDIHTIKDDSATTVIKMKTIIQYIVELLKPFKNLHRLCDLLNCMKSFENVDSGTLTGHDQWKSYIEELKRVHMNNTFTVNAHFKHEHQQSISARRVVHWSLASEKLECNISIEYRINTPRTMSYKIFSGEKVPLEKKLLQGEFKTHQSGNLIITIDNETGRAPRTIWYQIKIMPFSTCHLFDGIFSMLRQQHFQQSNENIQVADLSDLIDRAFEFIDSLLNGDITLEDMEYLKTV
;
A
#
# COMPACT_ATOMS: atom_id res chain seq x y z
N MET A 1 -4.30 74.53 -30.15
CA MET A 1 -4.10 75.96 -29.88
C MET A 1 -2.85 76.41 -30.61
N VAL A 2 -2.98 77.19 -31.68
CA VAL A 2 -1.85 77.66 -32.48
C VAL A 2 -1.24 78.87 -31.77
N LEU A 3 -0.19 78.66 -30.98
CA LEU A 3 0.62 79.74 -30.42
C LEU A 3 1.40 80.39 -31.57
N LYS A 4 0.99 81.60 -31.98
CA LYS A 4 1.83 82.49 -32.80
C LYS A 4 2.99 82.98 -31.93
N ILE A 5 4.12 82.29 -32.01
CA ILE A 5 5.36 82.71 -31.35
C ILE A 5 6.13 83.63 -32.31
N ARG A 6 6.51 84.81 -31.80
CA ARG A 6 7.29 85.84 -32.51
C ARG A 6 8.60 85.23 -33.02
N GLN A 7 9.03 85.60 -34.23
CA GLN A 7 10.38 85.30 -34.74
C GLN A 7 11.43 85.92 -33.81
N TRP A 8 12.35 85.11 -33.28
CA TRP A 8 13.49 85.58 -32.50
C TRP A 8 14.69 85.76 -33.45
N ASN A 9 15.30 86.95 -33.45
CA ASN A 9 16.54 87.27 -34.18
C ASN A 9 17.78 86.88 -33.34
N ILE A 10 17.88 85.63 -32.91
CA ILE A 10 19.04 85.14 -32.17
C ILE A 10 19.74 84.09 -33.03
N SER A 11 21.02 84.31 -33.34
CA SER A 11 21.82 83.31 -34.07
C SER A 11 22.02 82.07 -33.20
N LEU A 12 22.23 80.89 -33.80
CA LEU A 12 22.51 79.67 -33.04
C LEU A 12 23.73 79.88 -32.12
N ILE A 13 24.74 80.63 -32.57
CA ILE A 13 25.94 80.92 -31.78
C ILE A 13 25.60 81.77 -30.55
N ASP A 14 24.73 82.78 -30.69
CA ASP A 14 24.27 83.60 -29.57
C ASP A 14 23.40 82.81 -28.60
N PHE A 15 22.56 81.91 -29.11
CA PHE A 15 21.76 81.02 -28.27
C PHE A 15 22.65 80.03 -27.53
N ILE A 16 23.59 79.37 -28.21
CA ILE A 16 24.56 78.44 -27.61
C ILE A 16 25.41 79.15 -26.56
N ALA A 17 25.87 80.37 -26.84
CA ALA A 17 26.61 81.17 -25.87
C ALA A 17 25.76 81.48 -24.63
N ARG A 18 24.54 82.00 -24.80
CA ARG A 18 23.62 82.26 -23.67
C ARG A 18 23.21 81.00 -22.94
N TYR A 19 23.10 79.89 -23.65
CA TYR A 19 22.71 78.60 -23.12
C TYR A 19 23.85 77.93 -22.33
N LEU A 20 25.09 78.04 -22.80
CA LEU A 20 26.28 77.64 -22.03
C LEU A 20 26.46 78.54 -20.80
N ASP A 21 26.22 79.85 -20.93
CA ASP A 21 26.26 80.81 -19.82
C ASP A 21 25.18 80.53 -18.76
N CYS A 22 24.00 80.06 -19.19
CA CYS A 22 22.88 79.72 -18.34
C CYS A 22 22.75 78.21 -18.09
N LYS A 23 23.78 77.42 -18.43
CA LYS A 23 23.73 75.94 -18.48
C LYS A 23 23.22 75.36 -17.17
N THR A 24 23.72 75.87 -16.05
CA THR A 24 23.35 75.42 -14.69
C THR A 24 21.90 75.75 -14.33
N ALA A 25 21.32 76.82 -14.90
CA ALA A 25 19.92 77.18 -14.69
C ALA A 25 18.97 76.44 -15.65
N PHE A 26 19.41 76.17 -16.88
CA PHE A 26 18.68 75.31 -17.82
C PHE A 26 18.66 73.84 -17.39
N GLU A 27 19.76 73.34 -16.83
CA GLU A 27 19.84 72.02 -16.18
C GLU A 27 18.94 71.92 -14.94
N GLN A 28 18.41 73.03 -14.42
CA GLN A 28 17.43 73.02 -13.32
C GLN A 28 15.97 73.15 -13.81
N CYS A 29 15.76 73.61 -15.06
CA CYS A 29 14.45 73.87 -15.65
C CYS A 29 14.55 73.72 -17.19
N PRO A 30 14.30 72.52 -17.75
CA PRO A 30 14.50 72.28 -19.17
C PRO A 30 13.43 73.04 -19.97
N LEU A 31 13.81 73.52 -21.14
CA LEU A 31 12.89 74.20 -22.07
C LEU A 31 11.71 73.30 -22.45
N ASP A 32 10.52 73.92 -22.57
CA ASP A 32 9.36 73.30 -23.22
C ASP A 32 9.80 72.78 -24.59
N ILE A 33 9.60 71.49 -24.80
CA ILE A 33 9.97 70.72 -25.97
C ILE A 33 9.45 71.36 -27.25
N THR A 34 8.31 72.05 -27.16
CA THR A 34 7.73 72.80 -28.26
C THR A 34 8.64 73.96 -28.70
N ALA A 35 9.28 74.63 -27.75
CA ALA A 35 10.25 75.70 -28.01
C ALA A 35 11.57 75.14 -28.55
N LEU A 36 12.03 73.97 -28.07
CA LEU A 36 13.27 73.35 -28.55
C LEU A 36 13.12 72.74 -29.97
N ILE A 37 11.97 72.13 -30.27
CA ILE A 37 11.58 71.67 -31.63
C ILE A 37 11.38 72.86 -32.58
N TYR A 38 10.83 73.97 -32.10
CA TYR A 38 10.69 75.20 -32.88
C TYR A 38 12.07 75.82 -33.19
N LEU A 39 12.95 75.94 -32.20
CA LEU A 39 14.33 76.41 -32.35
C LEU A 39 15.12 75.57 -33.36
N THR A 40 15.01 74.24 -33.29
CA THR A 40 15.66 73.32 -34.25
C THR A 40 15.12 73.46 -35.66
N ARG A 41 13.81 73.72 -35.84
CA ARG A 41 13.22 74.03 -37.16
C ARG A 41 13.65 75.39 -37.72
N THR A 42 13.85 76.40 -36.88
CA THR A 42 14.27 77.74 -37.32
C THR A 42 15.75 77.86 -37.67
N VAL A 43 16.61 76.98 -37.13
CA VAL A 43 18.07 77.08 -37.29
C VAL A 43 18.62 76.30 -38.51
N LYS A 44 18.02 75.16 -38.91
CA LYS A 44 18.42 74.44 -40.14
C LYS A 44 17.51 74.80 -41.32
N LEU A 45 17.64 76.02 -41.85
CA LEU A 45 17.36 76.28 -43.27
C LEU A 45 18.56 75.80 -44.12
N SER A 46 18.91 74.52 -44.03
CA SER A 46 19.84 73.88 -44.98
C SER A 46 19.73 72.35 -44.96
N LYS A 47 19.10 71.81 -46.00
CA LYS A 47 19.41 70.54 -46.68
C LYS A 47 19.58 69.28 -45.82
N SER A 48 18.46 68.72 -45.34
CA SER A 48 18.08 67.29 -45.50
C SER A 48 16.72 67.09 -44.80
N VAL A 49 15.64 67.02 -45.59
CA VAL A 49 14.25 67.06 -45.08
C VAL A 49 13.75 65.71 -44.52
N ASP A 50 14.57 64.67 -44.50
CA ASP A 50 14.07 63.32 -44.16
C ASP A 50 14.49 62.80 -42.77
N MET A 51 15.04 63.65 -41.88
CA MET A 51 15.40 63.22 -40.52
C MET A 51 14.24 63.35 -39.51
N PRO A 52 13.98 62.32 -38.68
CA PRO A 52 12.92 62.35 -37.68
C PRO A 52 13.15 63.33 -36.51
N PRO A 53 12.08 63.79 -35.82
CA PRO A 53 12.18 64.84 -34.78
C PRO A 53 13.09 64.52 -33.60
N PHE A 54 13.09 63.27 -33.13
CA PHE A 54 13.94 62.86 -31.98
C PHE A 54 15.41 62.65 -32.36
N ASP A 55 15.71 62.32 -33.61
CA ASP A 55 17.10 62.24 -34.10
C ASP A 55 17.70 63.64 -34.24
N ILE A 56 16.89 64.62 -34.72
CA ILE A 56 17.30 66.03 -34.75
C ILE A 56 17.58 66.53 -33.32
N LEU A 57 16.71 66.18 -32.37
CA LEU A 57 16.88 66.53 -30.96
C LEU A 57 18.17 65.92 -30.39
N HIS A 58 18.41 64.62 -30.60
CA HIS A 58 19.58 63.94 -30.07
C HIS A 58 20.89 64.46 -30.67
N ASN A 59 20.93 64.68 -32.00
CA ASN A 59 22.08 65.27 -32.66
C ASN A 59 22.39 66.68 -32.14
N PHE A 60 21.36 67.46 -31.84
CA PHE A 60 21.52 68.78 -31.24
C PHE A 60 22.09 68.71 -29.83
N LEU A 61 21.57 67.82 -28.96
CA LEU A 61 22.13 67.61 -27.62
C LEU A 61 23.62 67.22 -27.67
N ASN A 62 23.99 66.41 -28.67
CA ASN A 62 25.39 66.02 -28.91
C ASN A 62 26.25 67.19 -29.41
N GLU A 63 25.78 67.97 -30.39
CA GLU A 63 26.46 69.17 -30.90
C GLU A 63 26.68 70.22 -29.80
N LEU A 64 25.72 70.36 -28.88
CA LEU A 64 25.78 71.28 -27.75
C LEU A 64 26.56 70.77 -26.53
N LYS A 65 27.05 69.52 -26.55
CA LYS A 65 27.74 68.86 -25.43
C LYS A 65 26.97 68.94 -24.11
N LEU A 66 25.67 68.69 -24.18
CA LEU A 66 24.82 68.71 -22.99
C LEU A 66 24.82 67.40 -22.23
N ASP A 67 24.51 67.49 -20.94
CA ASP A 67 24.21 66.29 -20.15
C ASP A 67 22.89 65.70 -20.66
N TYR A 68 23.01 64.73 -21.57
CA TYR A 68 21.88 64.05 -22.18
C TYR A 68 21.03 63.31 -21.13
N LYS A 69 21.64 62.83 -20.04
CA LYS A 69 20.96 62.03 -19.02
C LYS A 69 20.07 62.91 -18.17
N GLU A 70 20.57 64.06 -17.73
CA GLU A 70 19.76 65.02 -16.98
C GLU A 70 18.62 65.58 -17.84
N PHE A 71 18.90 65.91 -19.12
CA PHE A 71 17.86 66.38 -20.04
C PHE A 71 16.72 65.37 -20.21
N TYR A 72 17.02 64.10 -20.50
CA TYR A 72 15.98 63.08 -20.69
C TYR A 72 15.26 62.73 -19.39
N ASN A 73 15.92 62.77 -18.23
CA ASN A 73 15.22 62.58 -16.95
C ASN A 73 14.14 63.64 -16.73
N GLN A 74 14.41 64.91 -17.06
CA GLN A 74 13.43 65.98 -16.87
C GLN A 74 12.37 66.00 -17.99
N PHE A 75 12.74 65.63 -19.22
CA PHE A 75 11.83 65.51 -20.36
C PHE A 75 10.78 64.41 -20.18
N LEU A 76 11.07 63.37 -19.39
CA LEU A 76 10.21 62.20 -19.19
C LEU A 76 8.75 62.55 -18.84
N ILE A 77 8.53 63.57 -18.00
CA ILE A 77 7.18 64.00 -17.58
C ILE A 77 6.38 64.48 -18.80
N ILE A 78 6.99 65.33 -19.63
CA ILE A 78 6.31 65.88 -20.80
C ILE A 78 6.13 64.81 -21.88
N PHE A 79 7.09 63.88 -22.00
CA PHE A 79 6.97 62.72 -22.86
C PHE A 79 5.77 61.84 -22.48
N ASP A 80 5.63 61.50 -21.20
CA ASP A 80 4.51 60.69 -20.70
C ASP A 80 3.16 61.39 -20.96
N GLU A 81 3.07 62.71 -20.69
CA GLU A 81 1.88 63.48 -21.06
C GLU A 81 1.59 63.47 -22.56
N GLY A 82 2.63 63.62 -23.39
CA GLY A 82 2.49 63.60 -24.84
C GLY A 82 2.06 62.24 -25.39
N ILE A 83 2.46 61.14 -24.76
CA ILE A 83 1.94 59.80 -25.07
C ILE A 83 0.46 59.69 -24.70
N LYS A 84 0.07 60.08 -23.49
CA LYS A 84 -1.33 60.03 -23.01
C LYS A 84 -2.27 60.83 -23.92
N LYS A 85 -1.78 61.96 -24.44
CA LYS A 85 -2.51 62.85 -25.36
C LYS A 85 -2.33 62.48 -26.85
N THR A 86 -1.68 61.35 -27.15
CA THR A 86 -1.40 60.82 -28.49
C THR A 86 -0.71 61.79 -29.46
N PHE A 87 0.10 62.71 -28.93
CA PHE A 87 0.80 63.74 -29.71
C PHE A 87 1.96 63.19 -30.55
N TYR A 88 2.53 62.05 -30.16
CA TYR A 88 3.64 61.43 -30.86
C TYR A 88 3.19 60.28 -31.78
N LYS A 89 3.67 60.28 -33.02
CA LYS A 89 3.54 59.11 -33.90
C LYS A 89 4.38 57.96 -33.34
N GLN A 90 3.89 56.75 -33.52
CA GLN A 90 4.54 55.54 -33.03
C GLN A 90 5.98 55.36 -33.57
N SER A 91 6.23 55.73 -34.83
CA SER A 91 7.58 55.71 -35.42
C SER A 91 8.57 56.63 -34.70
N TYR A 92 8.09 57.80 -34.22
CA TYR A 92 8.91 58.75 -33.46
C TYR A 92 9.23 58.19 -32.07
N VAL A 93 8.27 57.54 -31.41
CA VAL A 93 8.50 56.87 -30.13
C VAL A 93 9.55 55.75 -30.28
N CYS A 94 9.48 54.94 -31.34
CA CYS A 94 10.47 53.91 -31.60
C CYS A 94 11.90 54.47 -31.78
N GLN A 95 12.05 55.61 -32.47
CA GLN A 95 13.34 56.25 -32.66
C GLN A 95 13.92 56.76 -31.35
N LEU A 96 13.10 57.41 -30.52
CA LEU A 96 13.52 57.85 -29.20
C LEU A 96 13.98 56.68 -28.34
N LEU A 97 13.20 55.59 -28.28
CA LEU A 97 13.58 54.40 -27.52
C LEU A 97 14.92 53.81 -28.00
N ARG A 98 15.24 53.89 -29.29
CA ARG A 98 16.55 53.46 -29.80
C ARG A 98 17.68 54.36 -29.36
N ILE A 99 17.51 55.67 -29.44
CA ILE A 99 18.51 56.62 -28.94
C ILE A 99 18.81 56.32 -27.46
N LEU A 100 17.76 56.12 -26.66
CA LEU A 100 17.87 55.87 -25.23
C LEU A 100 18.38 54.48 -24.88
N SER A 101 18.41 53.53 -25.83
CA SER A 101 18.86 52.15 -25.58
C SER A 101 20.34 52.01 -25.21
N THR A 102 21.10 53.11 -25.24
CA THR A 102 22.50 53.19 -24.79
C THR A 102 22.63 53.37 -23.27
N ASP A 103 21.58 53.79 -22.58
CA ASP A 103 21.51 53.93 -21.12
C ASP A 103 20.31 53.13 -20.59
N GLU A 104 20.60 52.09 -19.79
CA GLU A 104 19.58 51.16 -19.30
C GLU A 104 18.49 51.87 -18.46
N ASP A 105 18.87 52.83 -17.61
CA ASP A 105 17.93 53.52 -16.70
C ASP A 105 16.96 54.41 -17.48
N LEU A 106 17.47 55.18 -18.45
CA LEU A 106 16.64 56.00 -19.32
C LEU A 106 15.73 55.14 -20.19
N PHE A 107 16.27 54.07 -20.80
CA PHE A 107 15.47 53.17 -21.62
C PHE A 107 14.30 52.56 -20.84
N THR A 108 14.55 52.04 -19.64
CA THR A 108 13.52 51.43 -18.80
C THR A 108 12.46 52.46 -18.40
N LYS A 109 12.85 53.66 -17.94
CA LYS A 109 11.91 54.73 -17.57
C LYS A 109 10.96 55.10 -18.71
N TYR A 110 11.51 55.31 -19.90
CA TYR A 110 10.73 55.71 -21.07
C TYR A 110 9.85 54.57 -21.61
N LEU A 111 10.37 53.33 -21.61
CA LEU A 111 9.59 52.16 -22.01
C LEU A 111 8.45 51.89 -21.02
N SER A 112 8.67 52.05 -19.72
CA SER A 112 7.62 51.95 -18.69
C SER A 112 6.56 53.03 -18.84
N ALA A 113 6.94 54.28 -19.14
CA ALA A 113 5.99 55.35 -19.45
C ALA A 113 5.12 54.97 -20.65
N CYS A 114 5.74 54.50 -21.74
CA CYS A 114 5.01 53.99 -22.91
C CYS A 114 4.04 52.86 -22.53
N ALA A 115 4.50 51.88 -21.78
CA ALA A 115 3.70 50.71 -21.41
C ALA A 115 2.51 51.06 -20.51
N SER A 116 2.65 52.07 -19.64
CA SER A 116 1.59 52.53 -18.75
C SER A 116 0.49 53.30 -19.49
N SER A 117 0.87 54.05 -20.52
CA SER A 117 -0.01 55.00 -21.21
C SER A 117 -0.57 54.45 -22.53
N MET A 118 -0.02 53.35 -23.07
CA MET A 118 -0.46 52.73 -24.32
C MET A 118 -1.26 51.43 -24.14
N SER A 119 -2.11 51.14 -25.11
CA SER A 119 -2.78 49.83 -25.20
C SER A 119 -1.79 48.72 -25.57
N PRO A 120 -2.07 47.44 -25.22
CA PRO A 120 -1.22 46.32 -25.61
C PRO A 120 -0.94 46.23 -27.11
N ASP A 121 -1.94 46.54 -27.95
CA ASP A 121 -1.80 46.54 -29.42
C ASP A 121 -0.82 47.63 -29.93
N GLN A 122 -0.82 48.80 -29.28
CA GLN A 122 0.09 49.91 -29.62
C GLN A 122 1.52 49.59 -29.18
N LEU A 123 1.68 49.05 -27.97
CA LEU A 123 2.97 48.61 -27.45
C LEU A 123 3.55 47.46 -28.28
N TRP A 124 2.72 46.51 -28.71
CA TRP A 124 3.11 45.47 -29.65
C TRP A 124 3.59 46.04 -30.97
N GLY A 125 2.89 47.07 -31.48
CA GLY A 125 3.34 47.80 -32.66
C GLY A 125 4.73 48.42 -32.47
N ILE A 126 5.04 49.00 -31.31
CA ILE A 126 6.36 49.59 -31.02
C ILE A 126 7.43 48.51 -31.14
N PHE A 127 7.19 47.33 -30.55
CA PHE A 127 8.06 46.17 -30.67
C PHE A 127 8.28 45.74 -32.14
N LEU A 128 7.22 45.63 -32.94
CA LEU A 128 7.35 45.27 -34.37
C LEU A 128 8.20 46.31 -35.13
N ASN A 129 7.95 47.60 -34.92
CA ASN A 129 8.69 48.69 -35.58
C ASN A 129 10.16 48.76 -35.15
N LEU A 130 10.45 48.51 -33.87
CA LEU A 130 11.81 48.43 -33.33
C LEU A 130 12.57 47.24 -33.92
N SER A 131 11.89 46.13 -34.20
CA SER A 131 12.52 44.93 -34.76
C SER A 131 12.84 45.05 -36.24
N MET A 132 12.09 45.87 -36.98
CA MET A 132 12.31 46.10 -38.42
C MET A 132 13.44 47.08 -38.72
N ASN A 133 13.46 48.23 -38.04
CA ASN A 133 14.18 49.40 -38.58
C ASN A 133 15.65 49.53 -38.12
N GLY A 134 16.26 48.53 -37.47
CA GLY A 134 17.57 48.66 -36.77
C GLY A 134 17.81 47.57 -35.72
N ASP A 135 19.04 47.45 -35.22
CA ASP A 135 19.49 46.29 -34.43
C ASP A 135 18.96 46.35 -32.99
N ILE A 136 18.46 45.22 -32.48
CA ILE A 136 17.99 45.12 -31.09
C ILE A 136 19.19 44.80 -30.20
N ASN A 137 19.62 45.76 -29.38
CA ASN A 137 20.69 45.53 -28.41
C ASN A 137 20.20 44.78 -27.15
N GLU A 138 21.13 44.39 -26.29
CA GLU A 138 20.83 43.59 -25.08
C GLU A 138 19.87 44.31 -24.10
N ILE A 139 20.03 45.62 -23.93
CA ILE A 139 19.16 46.47 -23.07
C ILE A 139 17.72 46.42 -23.61
N MET A 140 17.55 46.64 -24.92
CA MET A 140 16.24 46.56 -25.58
C MET A 140 15.64 45.17 -25.43
N GLN A 141 16.39 44.11 -25.73
CA GLN A 141 15.90 42.74 -25.63
C GLN A 141 15.41 42.42 -24.20
N LYS A 142 16.21 42.73 -23.18
CA LYS A 142 15.90 42.47 -21.77
C LYS A 142 14.61 43.17 -21.34
N HIS A 143 14.52 44.48 -21.54
CA HIS A 143 13.42 45.29 -21.03
C HIS A 143 12.15 45.19 -21.88
N LEU A 144 12.27 45.07 -23.21
CA LEU A 144 11.11 44.79 -24.08
C LEU A 144 10.51 43.41 -23.74
N SER A 145 11.33 42.37 -23.59
CA SER A 145 10.84 41.04 -23.18
C SER A 145 10.04 41.14 -21.89
N SER A 146 10.59 41.82 -20.87
CA SER A 146 9.95 41.93 -19.55
C SER A 146 8.62 42.68 -19.61
N ILE A 147 8.61 43.88 -20.18
CA ILE A 147 7.44 44.74 -20.22
C ILE A 147 6.35 44.17 -21.12
N LEU A 148 6.70 43.63 -22.30
CA LEU A 148 5.72 42.97 -23.17
C LEU A 148 5.13 41.75 -22.48
N THR A 149 5.94 40.92 -21.82
CA THR A 149 5.43 39.75 -21.11
C THR A 149 4.42 40.15 -20.04
N GLN A 150 4.76 41.15 -19.21
CA GLN A 150 3.87 41.66 -18.17
C GLN A 150 2.56 42.23 -18.73
N ARG A 151 2.63 43.02 -19.81
CA ARG A 151 1.45 43.68 -20.40
C ARG A 151 0.56 42.71 -21.17
N MET A 152 1.14 41.68 -21.76
CA MET A 152 0.41 40.71 -22.58
C MET A 152 -0.21 39.59 -21.75
N GLN A 153 0.24 39.35 -20.50
CA GLN A 153 -0.28 38.27 -19.63
C GLN A 153 -1.80 38.27 -19.40
N ASN A 154 -2.44 39.45 -19.37
CA ASN A 154 -3.85 39.61 -18.99
C ASN A 154 -4.77 39.99 -20.17
N ILE A 155 -4.27 39.91 -21.41
CA ILE A 155 -5.08 40.26 -22.59
C ILE A 155 -5.99 39.11 -23.00
N THR A 156 -6.97 39.38 -23.86
CA THR A 156 -7.85 38.34 -24.40
C THR A 156 -7.15 37.49 -25.46
N ILE A 157 -7.64 36.25 -25.65
CA ILE A 157 -7.16 35.33 -26.70
C ILE A 157 -7.17 36.01 -28.08
N GLU A 158 -8.24 36.73 -28.43
CA GLU A 158 -8.37 37.41 -29.71
C GLU A 158 -7.38 38.56 -29.90
N THR A 159 -7.08 39.32 -28.85
CA THR A 159 -6.04 40.35 -28.90
C THR A 159 -4.67 39.71 -29.11
N PHE A 160 -4.34 38.64 -28.38
CA PHE A 160 -3.07 37.93 -28.58
C PHE A 160 -2.95 37.38 -30.00
N LYS A 161 -4.00 36.73 -30.52
CA LYS A 161 -4.04 36.19 -31.89
C LYS A 161 -3.80 37.27 -32.94
N ARG A 162 -4.40 38.44 -32.78
CA ARG A 162 -4.18 39.60 -33.65
C ARG A 162 -2.73 40.07 -33.60
N CYS A 163 -2.16 40.21 -32.40
CA CYS A 163 -0.75 40.57 -32.23
C CYS A 163 0.17 39.55 -32.91
N ASN A 164 -0.05 38.26 -32.69
CA ASN A 164 0.72 37.19 -33.31
C ASN A 164 0.54 37.11 -34.84
N GLY A 165 -0.67 37.34 -35.34
CA GLY A 165 -0.95 37.43 -36.77
C GLY A 165 -0.12 38.53 -37.45
N ARG A 166 -0.07 39.73 -36.84
CA ARG A 166 0.81 40.81 -37.28
C ARG A 166 2.28 40.41 -37.19
N SER A 167 2.72 39.73 -36.13
CA SER A 167 4.10 39.25 -36.04
C SER A 167 4.46 38.30 -37.20
N ASN A 168 3.55 37.43 -37.63
CA ASN A 168 3.79 36.50 -38.74
C ASN A 168 3.92 37.21 -40.11
N GLU A 169 3.16 38.27 -40.35
CA GLU A 169 3.31 39.11 -41.55
C GLU A 169 4.70 39.77 -41.57
N PHE A 170 5.18 40.17 -40.39
CA PHE A 170 6.45 40.88 -40.22
C PHE A 170 7.66 39.96 -40.21
N LEU A 171 7.52 38.68 -39.82
CA LEU A 171 8.61 37.68 -39.85
C LEU A 171 9.27 37.55 -41.23
N LYS A 172 8.55 37.86 -42.32
CA LYS A 172 9.09 37.84 -43.70
C LYS A 172 9.94 39.07 -44.05
N GLN A 173 9.92 40.12 -43.22
CA GLN A 173 10.51 41.44 -43.51
C GLN A 173 11.57 41.84 -42.48
N ILE A 174 11.83 41.00 -41.48
CA ILE A 174 12.84 41.26 -40.43
C ILE A 174 14.24 40.98 -40.97
N LYS A 175 15.21 41.81 -40.59
CA LYS A 175 16.63 41.60 -40.89
C LYS A 175 17.14 40.32 -40.20
N ASP A 176 17.97 39.54 -40.89
CA ASP A 176 18.50 38.26 -40.40
C ASP A 176 19.14 38.37 -39.00
N GLU A 177 19.86 39.47 -38.74
CA GLU A 177 20.55 39.77 -37.46
C GLU A 177 19.59 39.88 -36.26
N ASN A 178 18.36 40.33 -36.48
CA ASN A 178 17.35 40.49 -35.42
C ASN A 178 16.42 39.29 -35.30
N TYR A 179 16.44 38.34 -36.24
CA TYR A 179 15.46 37.26 -36.32
C TYR A 179 15.40 36.43 -35.04
N GLN A 180 16.57 35.98 -34.55
CA GLN A 180 16.65 35.16 -33.33
C GLN A 180 16.21 35.92 -32.08
N ILE A 181 16.55 37.20 -31.98
CA ILE A 181 16.16 38.07 -30.86
C ILE A 181 14.63 38.27 -30.87
N PHE A 182 14.06 38.53 -32.05
CA PHE A 182 12.63 38.70 -32.24
C PHE A 182 11.85 37.45 -31.85
N VAL A 183 12.25 36.28 -32.38
CA VAL A 183 11.63 34.99 -32.05
C VAL A 183 11.76 34.69 -30.56
N GLY A 184 12.91 34.97 -29.94
CA GLY A 184 13.12 34.79 -28.51
C GLY A 184 12.23 35.70 -27.64
N ILE A 185 11.96 36.94 -28.06
CA ILE A 185 11.01 37.83 -27.37
C ILE A 185 9.58 37.30 -27.53
N LEU A 186 9.18 36.90 -28.74
CA LEU A 186 7.86 36.34 -29.00
C LEU A 186 7.58 35.10 -28.15
N ASP A 187 8.55 34.19 -28.07
CA ASP A 187 8.43 32.98 -27.27
C ASP A 187 8.28 33.28 -25.77
N LYS A 188 9.08 34.21 -25.22
CA LYS A 188 8.94 34.65 -23.83
C LYS A 188 7.57 35.24 -23.53
N VAL A 189 7.06 36.08 -24.43
CA VAL A 189 5.74 36.69 -24.29
C VAL A 189 4.64 35.64 -24.38
N LEU A 190 4.73 34.72 -25.35
CA LEU A 190 3.80 33.60 -25.49
C LEU A 190 3.80 32.72 -24.24
N HIS A 191 4.97 32.36 -23.73
CA HIS A 191 5.11 31.57 -22.52
C HIS A 191 4.46 32.25 -21.31
N GLY A 192 4.75 33.54 -21.10
CA GLY A 192 4.15 34.31 -20.00
C GLY A 192 2.63 34.44 -20.13
N PHE A 193 2.12 34.69 -21.33
CA PHE A 193 0.69 34.69 -21.63
C PHE A 193 0.06 33.34 -21.28
N LEU A 194 0.57 32.24 -21.83
CA LEU A 194 0.03 30.89 -21.58
C LEU A 194 0.12 30.50 -20.11
N ASN A 195 1.23 30.80 -19.44
CA ASN A 195 1.42 30.45 -18.03
C ASN A 195 0.40 31.14 -17.12
N LYS A 196 0.06 32.41 -17.40
CA LYS A 196 -0.99 33.14 -16.68
C LYS A 196 -2.37 32.64 -17.07
N GLN A 197 -2.67 32.58 -18.36
CA GLN A 197 -4.02 32.29 -18.87
C GLN A 197 -4.47 30.85 -18.59
N LEU A 198 -3.56 29.88 -18.61
CA LEU A 198 -3.92 28.47 -18.43
C LEU A 198 -3.97 28.06 -16.96
N ASN A 199 -3.12 28.63 -16.09
CA ASN A 199 -3.09 28.27 -14.68
C ASN A 199 -4.06 29.07 -13.80
N ASP A 200 -4.59 30.19 -14.31
CA ASP A 200 -5.59 31.00 -13.61
C ASP A 200 -7.00 30.55 -13.99
N GLN A 201 -7.79 30.14 -12.99
CA GLN A 201 -9.15 29.62 -13.18
C GLN A 201 -10.08 30.63 -13.85
N GLN A 202 -9.81 31.94 -13.73
CA GLN A 202 -10.61 32.98 -14.37
C GLN A 202 -10.55 32.90 -15.91
N TYR A 203 -9.44 32.45 -16.47
CA TYR A 203 -9.17 32.51 -17.92
C TYR A 203 -9.17 31.14 -18.60
N SER A 204 -8.82 30.08 -17.87
CA SER A 204 -8.60 28.75 -18.44
C SER A 204 -9.83 28.17 -19.15
N TYR A 205 -11.05 28.51 -18.69
CA TYR A 205 -12.31 28.03 -19.30
C TYR A 205 -12.51 28.50 -20.75
N TYR A 206 -11.88 29.62 -21.17
CA TYR A 206 -12.00 30.13 -22.53
C TYR A 206 -11.13 29.36 -23.55
N PHE A 207 -10.21 28.50 -23.08
CA PHE A 207 -9.35 27.70 -23.95
C PHE A 207 -10.05 26.40 -24.37
N THR A 208 -10.57 26.37 -25.59
CA THR A 208 -11.08 25.13 -26.20
C THR A 208 -9.93 24.30 -26.79
N GLY A 209 -10.18 23.00 -27.03
CA GLY A 209 -9.19 22.13 -27.67
C GLY A 209 -8.74 22.63 -29.06
N TYR A 210 -9.60 23.32 -29.81
CA TYR A 210 -9.23 23.95 -31.07
C TYR A 210 -8.24 25.11 -30.86
N ILE A 211 -8.51 25.99 -29.90
CA ILE A 211 -7.65 27.13 -29.57
C ILE A 211 -6.27 26.65 -29.11
N LEU A 212 -6.23 25.65 -28.23
CA LEU A 212 -4.97 25.07 -27.74
C LEU A 212 -4.13 24.44 -28.87
N LYS A 213 -4.75 23.78 -29.85
CA LYS A 213 -4.04 23.27 -31.03
C LYS A 213 -3.43 24.38 -31.87
N GLU A 214 -4.14 25.49 -32.04
CA GLU A 214 -3.62 26.67 -32.74
C GLU A 214 -2.40 27.25 -32.03
N PHE A 215 -2.47 27.41 -30.69
CA PHE A 215 -1.34 27.85 -29.88
C PHE A 215 -0.18 26.85 -29.87
N LEU A 216 -0.44 25.54 -29.96
CA LEU A 216 0.60 24.52 -30.06
C LEU A 216 1.40 24.71 -31.36
N ASN A 217 0.72 24.95 -32.47
CA ASN A 217 1.37 25.24 -33.75
C ASN A 217 2.20 26.53 -33.70
N ILE A 218 1.74 27.55 -32.99
CA ILE A 218 2.50 28.79 -32.79
C ILE A 218 3.75 28.51 -31.95
N ALA A 219 3.61 27.82 -30.81
CA ALA A 219 4.72 27.47 -29.93
C ALA A 219 5.78 26.61 -30.63
N LEU A 220 5.35 25.62 -31.43
CA LEU A 220 6.25 24.78 -32.22
C LEU A 220 7.05 25.57 -33.25
N ARG A 221 6.45 26.57 -33.91
CA ARG A 221 7.16 27.44 -34.86
C ARG A 221 8.19 28.34 -34.20
N LEU A 222 7.91 28.80 -32.98
CA LEU A 222 8.81 29.69 -32.23
C LEU A 222 9.90 28.93 -31.47
N SER A 223 9.71 27.63 -31.23
CA SER A 223 10.72 26.77 -30.60
C SER A 223 11.96 26.60 -31.49
N PRO A 224 13.18 26.89 -31.00
CA PRO A 224 14.43 26.78 -31.78
C PRO A 224 14.67 25.40 -32.40
N THR A 225 14.20 24.34 -31.73
CA THR A 225 14.36 22.93 -32.14
C THR A 225 13.07 22.30 -32.64
N HIS A 226 11.99 23.08 -32.82
CA HIS A 226 10.64 22.56 -33.10
C HIS A 226 10.21 21.41 -32.15
N SER A 227 10.65 21.47 -30.89
CA SER A 227 10.50 20.38 -29.94
C SER A 227 9.25 20.54 -29.08
N LEU A 228 8.53 19.43 -28.87
CA LEU A 228 7.43 19.36 -27.91
C LEU A 228 7.87 19.50 -26.45
N GLN A 229 9.17 19.34 -26.17
CA GLN A 229 9.74 19.54 -24.82
C GLN A 229 9.88 21.03 -24.44
N HIS A 230 9.61 21.94 -25.38
CA HIS A 230 9.63 23.37 -25.10
C HIS A 230 8.59 23.74 -24.01
N PRO A 231 8.90 24.61 -23.03
CA PRO A 231 8.01 24.91 -21.90
C PRO A 231 6.59 25.35 -22.30
N SER A 232 6.46 26.16 -23.35
CA SER A 232 5.15 26.57 -23.89
C SER A 232 4.35 25.39 -24.46
N CYS A 233 5.01 24.47 -25.18
CA CYS A 233 4.40 23.25 -25.68
C CYS A 233 3.94 22.35 -24.53
N LEU A 234 4.77 22.15 -23.50
CA LEU A 234 4.42 21.36 -22.32
C LEU A 234 3.19 21.92 -21.59
N LEU A 235 3.10 23.24 -21.41
CA LEU A 235 1.93 23.88 -20.80
C LEU A 235 0.65 23.62 -21.61
N ILE A 236 0.73 23.74 -22.93
CA ILE A 236 -0.40 23.52 -23.83
C ILE A 236 -0.82 22.05 -23.81
N ILE A 237 0.13 21.12 -23.95
CA ILE A 237 -0.13 19.66 -23.94
C ILE A 237 -0.77 19.25 -22.61
N ARG A 238 -0.24 19.73 -21.48
CA ARG A 238 -0.82 19.48 -20.15
C ARG A 238 -2.28 19.91 -20.11
N HIS A 239 -2.61 21.11 -20.56
CA HIS A 239 -3.99 21.59 -20.50
C HIS A 239 -4.90 20.85 -21.49
N LEU A 240 -4.43 20.67 -22.73
CA LEU A 240 -5.14 20.01 -23.79
C LEU A 240 -5.50 18.57 -23.44
N LEU A 241 -4.58 17.81 -22.83
CA LEU A 241 -4.82 16.41 -22.50
C LEU A 241 -5.44 16.23 -21.11
N PHE A 242 -4.96 16.95 -20.09
CA PHE A 242 -5.21 16.63 -18.68
C PHE A 242 -6.08 17.64 -17.90
N LYS A 243 -6.40 18.83 -18.46
CA LYS A 243 -7.18 19.85 -17.70
C LYS A 243 -8.42 20.39 -18.41
N LEU A 244 -8.72 19.95 -19.64
CA LEU A 244 -9.91 20.40 -20.37
C LEU A 244 -11.23 19.84 -19.80
N ASP A 245 -11.19 18.89 -18.87
CA ASP A 245 -12.39 18.31 -18.26
C ASP A 245 -12.86 19.12 -17.05
N ASN A 246 -14.17 19.34 -16.96
CA ASN A 246 -14.81 20.03 -15.83
C ASN A 246 -14.78 19.19 -14.55
N TYR A 247 -14.86 19.87 -13.39
CA TYR A 247 -15.10 19.23 -12.10
C TYR A 247 -16.41 18.40 -12.11
N GLY A 248 -16.38 17.20 -11.54
CA GLY A 248 -17.56 16.34 -11.37
C GLY A 248 -17.80 15.29 -12.46
N ILE A 249 -16.95 15.18 -13.48
CA ILE A 249 -16.99 14.07 -14.45
C ILE A 249 -16.39 12.81 -13.82
N GLU A 250 -17.03 11.66 -14.04
CA GLU A 250 -16.54 10.35 -13.61
C GLU A 250 -15.17 10.01 -14.22
N ILE A 251 -14.31 9.31 -13.47
CA ILE A 251 -12.91 9.08 -13.87
C ILE A 251 -12.81 8.31 -15.20
N SER A 252 -13.67 7.31 -15.40
CA SER A 252 -13.76 6.51 -16.64
C SER A 252 -13.97 7.42 -17.87
N GLU A 253 -14.94 8.33 -17.79
CA GLU A 253 -15.26 9.26 -18.86
C GLU A 253 -14.14 10.30 -19.07
N LYS A 254 -13.45 10.75 -18.01
CA LYS A 254 -12.26 11.61 -18.13
C LYS A 254 -11.14 10.91 -18.91
N ILE A 255 -10.84 9.65 -18.59
CA ILE A 255 -9.79 8.87 -19.27
C ILE A 255 -10.18 8.64 -20.75
N LYS A 256 -11.44 8.31 -21.02
CA LYS A 256 -11.95 8.14 -22.39
C LYS A 256 -11.78 9.40 -23.22
N ARG A 257 -12.11 10.57 -22.66
CA ARG A 257 -11.93 11.88 -23.32
C ARG A 257 -10.46 12.21 -23.53
N LEU A 258 -9.60 11.93 -22.56
CA LEU A 258 -8.16 12.09 -22.70
C LEU A 258 -7.64 11.29 -23.91
N PHE A 259 -8.01 10.01 -24.04
CA PHE A 259 -7.61 9.22 -25.20
C PHE A 259 -8.20 9.73 -26.50
N ALA A 260 -9.47 10.12 -26.52
CA ALA A 260 -10.08 10.73 -27.70
C ALA A 260 -9.35 12.01 -28.14
N ARG A 261 -8.92 12.86 -27.19
CA ARG A 261 -8.11 14.06 -27.48
C ARG A 261 -6.73 13.70 -28.03
N LEU A 262 -6.08 12.70 -27.44
CA LEU A 262 -4.80 12.19 -27.92
C LEU A 262 -4.90 11.66 -29.35
N CYS A 263 -5.92 10.88 -29.68
CA CYS A 263 -6.15 10.36 -31.03
C CYS A 263 -6.48 11.46 -32.05
N ASN A 264 -7.05 12.57 -31.61
CA ASN A 264 -7.35 13.73 -32.43
C ASN A 264 -6.16 14.69 -32.61
N LEU A 265 -5.01 14.41 -31.99
CA LEU A 265 -3.77 15.15 -32.24
C LEU A 265 -3.10 14.67 -33.52
N ASP A 266 -2.35 15.57 -34.17
CA ASP A 266 -1.66 15.25 -35.42
C ASP A 266 -0.59 14.18 -35.18
N LYS A 267 -0.81 12.97 -35.71
CA LYS A 267 0.06 11.81 -35.51
C LYS A 267 1.51 12.10 -35.93
N SER A 268 1.74 12.98 -36.90
CA SER A 268 3.09 13.32 -37.37
C SER A 268 3.95 14.02 -36.31
N LEU A 269 3.35 14.80 -35.42
CA LEU A 269 4.06 15.52 -34.35
C LEU A 269 4.49 14.61 -33.21
N PHE A 270 3.77 13.51 -32.98
CA PHE A 270 3.93 12.65 -31.80
C PHE A 270 4.60 11.30 -32.10
N GLN A 271 4.74 10.91 -33.38
CA GLN A 271 5.32 9.62 -33.79
C GLN A 271 6.80 9.45 -33.42
N ALA A 272 7.59 10.53 -33.44
CA ALA A 272 9.03 10.48 -33.21
C ALA A 272 9.45 10.81 -31.76
N VAL A 273 8.49 11.10 -30.87
CA VAL A 273 8.77 11.60 -29.51
C VAL A 273 8.37 10.57 -28.47
N ASP A 274 9.31 10.26 -27.59
CA ASP A 274 9.08 9.40 -26.42
C ASP A 274 8.13 10.10 -25.42
N PRO A 275 6.93 9.55 -25.16
CA PRO A 275 5.97 10.12 -24.21
C PRO A 275 6.58 10.35 -22.82
N ALA A 276 7.53 9.51 -22.39
CA ALA A 276 8.17 9.60 -21.08
C ALA A 276 8.99 10.89 -20.90
N SER A 277 9.42 11.52 -21.99
CA SER A 277 10.15 12.79 -21.95
C SER A 277 9.25 14.02 -21.81
N ILE A 278 7.93 13.86 -21.96
CA ILE A 278 6.95 14.95 -21.97
C ILE A 278 6.01 14.87 -20.77
N ILE A 279 5.42 13.71 -20.55
CA ILE A 279 4.36 13.52 -19.56
C ILE A 279 4.98 13.38 -18.16
N LYS A 280 4.48 14.17 -17.21
CA LYS A 280 4.91 14.13 -15.81
C LYS A 280 3.85 13.48 -14.92
N ASP A 281 4.29 12.80 -13.86
CA ASP A 281 3.39 12.10 -12.92
C ASP A 281 2.36 13.01 -12.25
N GLU A 282 2.78 14.23 -11.90
CA GLU A 282 1.94 15.26 -11.31
C GLU A 282 0.73 15.66 -12.18
N TRP A 283 0.69 15.27 -13.46
CA TRP A 283 -0.45 15.54 -14.35
C TRP A 283 -1.58 14.52 -14.22
N PHE A 284 -1.31 13.37 -13.59
CA PHE A 284 -2.30 12.31 -13.42
C PHE A 284 -3.13 12.45 -12.14
N ILE A 285 -2.92 13.48 -11.31
CA ILE A 285 -3.57 13.62 -9.98
C ILE A 285 -5.09 13.44 -10.04
N ASP A 286 -5.75 14.01 -11.06
CA ASP A 286 -7.22 13.94 -11.25
C ASP A 286 -7.71 12.70 -12.03
N TYR A 287 -6.77 11.82 -12.42
CA TYR A 287 -7.00 10.60 -13.20
C TYR A 287 -6.59 9.32 -12.44
N ILE A 288 -5.90 9.46 -11.30
CA ILE A 288 -5.50 8.34 -10.46
C ILE A 288 -6.73 7.87 -9.69
N PHE A 289 -7.04 6.58 -9.82
CA PHE A 289 -7.98 5.91 -8.95
C PHE A 289 -7.37 5.87 -7.54
N HIS A 290 -8.06 6.45 -6.56
CA HIS A 290 -7.51 6.65 -5.21
C HIS A 290 -7.46 5.34 -4.42
N ILE A 291 -8.26 4.36 -4.81
CA ILE A 291 -8.28 3.01 -4.24
C ILE A 291 -8.36 2.01 -5.42
N PRO A 292 -7.68 0.85 -5.38
CA PRO A 292 -7.92 -0.24 -6.32
C PRO A 292 -9.42 -0.57 -6.50
N GLN A 293 -10.22 -0.31 -5.46
CA GLN A 293 -11.69 -0.44 -5.46
C GLN A 293 -12.40 0.37 -6.54
N ASP A 294 -11.88 1.55 -6.89
CA ASP A 294 -12.48 2.37 -7.96
C ASP A 294 -12.22 1.75 -9.35
N TRP A 295 -11.09 1.06 -9.53
CA TRP A 295 -10.89 0.24 -10.73
C TRP A 295 -11.92 -0.89 -10.78
N PHE A 296 -12.25 -1.49 -9.63
CA PHE A 296 -13.20 -2.60 -9.56
C PHE A 296 -14.64 -2.21 -9.89
N MET A 297 -14.95 -0.91 -9.88
CA MET A 297 -16.25 -0.36 -10.29
C MET A 297 -16.37 -0.16 -11.80
N LEU A 298 -15.27 -0.25 -12.56
CA LEU A 298 -15.33 -0.17 -14.03
C LEU A 298 -16.11 -1.37 -14.56
N SER A 299 -17.30 -1.09 -15.11
CA SER A 299 -18.09 -2.11 -15.78
C SER A 299 -17.40 -2.58 -17.06
N ARG A 300 -17.78 -3.76 -17.55
CA ARG A 300 -17.30 -4.26 -18.84
C ARG A 300 -17.53 -3.26 -19.98
N TYR A 301 -18.68 -2.59 -19.99
CA TYR A 301 -19.02 -1.62 -21.04
C TYR A 301 -18.11 -0.39 -21.00
N ASP A 302 -17.78 0.09 -19.80
CA ASP A 302 -16.87 1.23 -19.63
C ASP A 302 -15.46 0.84 -20.04
N TYR A 303 -15.03 -0.37 -19.69
CA TYR A 303 -13.73 -0.91 -20.07
C TYR A 303 -13.58 -1.06 -21.59
N ASP A 304 -14.55 -1.69 -22.26
CA ASP A 304 -14.54 -1.84 -23.72
C ASP A 304 -14.50 -0.46 -24.42
N GLY A 305 -15.23 0.51 -23.87
CA GLY A 305 -15.22 1.90 -24.33
C GLY A 305 -13.86 2.60 -24.15
N LEU A 306 -13.14 2.31 -23.06
CA LEU A 306 -11.80 2.84 -22.78
C LEU A 306 -10.75 2.22 -23.70
N ILE A 307 -10.78 0.91 -23.92
CA ILE A 307 -9.88 0.23 -24.86
C ILE A 307 -10.09 0.79 -26.27
N PHE A 308 -11.34 0.86 -26.73
CA PHE A 308 -11.66 1.38 -28.05
C PHE A 308 -11.14 2.82 -28.24
N ALA A 309 -11.28 3.68 -27.22
CA ALA A 309 -10.80 5.05 -27.29
C ALA A 309 -9.27 5.17 -27.35
N SER A 310 -8.53 4.25 -26.74
CA SER A 310 -7.07 4.33 -26.62
C SER A 310 -6.31 4.08 -27.93
N GLN A 311 -6.88 3.33 -28.88
CA GLN A 311 -6.28 2.96 -30.18
C GLN A 311 -4.88 2.29 -30.10
N ASN A 312 -4.39 1.88 -28.92
CA ASN A 312 -3.13 1.16 -28.69
C ASN A 312 -1.87 1.77 -29.34
N ASN A 313 -1.72 3.10 -29.31
CA ASN A 313 -0.51 3.78 -29.75
C ASN A 313 0.52 3.94 -28.61
N SER A 314 1.78 4.29 -28.92
CA SER A 314 2.85 4.40 -27.92
C SER A 314 2.52 5.35 -26.75
N TRP A 315 1.84 6.46 -27.03
CA TRP A 315 1.40 7.42 -26.02
C TRP A 315 0.28 6.88 -25.13
N SER A 316 -0.72 6.22 -25.72
CA SER A 316 -1.82 5.63 -24.95
C SER A 316 -1.33 4.51 -24.04
N LEU A 317 -0.38 3.69 -24.52
CA LEU A 317 0.24 2.63 -23.72
C LEU A 317 1.06 3.19 -22.56
N TYR A 318 1.83 4.25 -22.79
CA TYR A 318 2.56 4.94 -21.72
C TYR A 318 1.62 5.50 -20.65
N ILE A 319 0.54 6.17 -21.08
CA ILE A 319 -0.47 6.73 -20.17
C ILE A 319 -1.13 5.63 -19.34
N TRP A 320 -1.56 4.53 -19.95
CA TRP A 320 -2.10 3.37 -19.23
C TRP A 320 -1.12 2.83 -18.19
N SER A 321 0.15 2.65 -18.57
CA SER A 321 1.18 2.17 -17.66
C SER A 321 1.37 3.08 -16.45
N ARG A 322 1.43 4.41 -16.65
CA ARG A 322 1.54 5.36 -15.52
C ARG A 322 0.29 5.39 -14.66
N LEU A 323 -0.90 5.36 -15.25
CA LEU A 323 -2.17 5.35 -14.49
C LEU A 323 -2.24 4.15 -13.55
N ILE A 324 -1.94 2.95 -14.05
CA ILE A 324 -1.98 1.72 -13.25
C ILE A 324 -0.86 1.73 -12.20
N GLN A 325 0.37 2.11 -12.58
CA GLN A 325 1.50 2.19 -11.67
C GLN A 325 1.25 3.18 -10.52
N LEU A 326 0.78 4.39 -10.81
CA LEU A 326 0.47 5.39 -9.79
C LEU A 326 -0.70 4.97 -8.91
N SER A 327 -1.71 4.28 -9.47
CA SER A 327 -2.83 3.74 -8.68
C SER A 327 -2.36 2.65 -7.72
N LEU A 328 -1.53 1.70 -8.17
CA LEU A 328 -1.03 0.59 -7.35
C LEU A 328 0.08 1.02 -6.38
N SER A 329 0.81 2.12 -6.65
CA SER A 329 1.84 2.66 -5.75
C SER A 329 1.33 3.13 -4.40
N LYS A 330 0.03 3.44 -4.30
CA LYS A 330 -0.61 3.87 -3.06
C LYS A 330 -1.07 2.69 -2.19
N VAL A 331 -0.93 1.46 -2.67
CA VAL A 331 -1.28 0.25 -1.92
C VAL A 331 -0.16 -0.05 -0.94
N GLY A 332 -0.44 0.05 0.36
CA GLY A 332 0.51 -0.30 1.41
C GLY A 332 0.96 -1.76 1.30
N VAL A 333 2.23 -2.02 1.65
CA VAL A 333 2.86 -3.36 1.59
C VAL A 333 2.04 -4.39 2.36
N ASP A 334 1.39 -3.99 3.45
CA ASP A 334 0.60 -4.89 4.32
C ASP A 334 -0.71 -5.38 3.69
N LYS A 335 -1.20 -4.74 2.60
CA LYS A 335 -2.46 -5.09 1.91
C LYS A 335 -2.27 -5.64 0.51
N TRP A 336 -1.06 -6.10 0.18
CA TRP A 336 -0.74 -6.58 -1.17
C TRP A 336 -1.64 -7.75 -1.59
N ASN A 337 -1.89 -8.71 -0.69
CA ASN A 337 -2.65 -9.93 -1.00
C ASN A 337 -4.09 -9.59 -1.40
N GLU A 338 -4.80 -8.82 -0.56
CA GLU A 338 -6.18 -8.36 -0.85
C GLU A 338 -6.26 -7.61 -2.19
N THR A 339 -5.29 -6.74 -2.45
CA THR A 339 -5.24 -5.95 -3.68
C THR A 339 -5.05 -6.83 -4.92
N VAL A 340 -4.10 -7.76 -4.90
CA VAL A 340 -3.84 -8.65 -6.03
C VAL A 340 -5.01 -9.60 -6.27
N VAL A 341 -5.65 -10.10 -5.20
CA VAL A 341 -6.87 -10.92 -5.28
C VAL A 341 -7.99 -10.15 -5.99
N GLN A 342 -8.28 -8.93 -5.52
CA GLN A 342 -9.34 -8.09 -6.11
C GLN A 342 -9.01 -7.69 -7.54
N LEU A 343 -7.74 -7.39 -7.85
CA LEU A 343 -7.28 -7.09 -9.20
C LEU A 343 -7.45 -8.30 -10.15
N ASN A 344 -7.07 -9.50 -9.71
CA ASN A 344 -7.27 -10.72 -10.49
C ASN A 344 -8.76 -10.98 -10.72
N GLN A 345 -9.61 -10.81 -9.71
CA GLN A 345 -11.06 -11.00 -9.84
C GLN A 345 -11.69 -9.99 -10.79
N TRP A 346 -11.29 -8.72 -10.71
CA TRP A 346 -11.77 -7.68 -11.61
C TRP A 346 -11.38 -7.95 -13.06
N MET A 347 -10.13 -8.34 -13.31
CA MET A 347 -9.67 -8.73 -14.64
C MET A 347 -10.52 -9.87 -15.22
N ILE A 348 -10.83 -10.88 -14.41
CA ILE A 348 -11.72 -12.00 -14.80
C ILE A 348 -13.14 -11.51 -15.12
N ASN A 349 -13.67 -10.58 -14.33
CA ASN A 349 -15.05 -10.09 -14.48
C ASN A 349 -15.22 -9.22 -15.73
N VAL A 350 -14.23 -8.39 -16.03
CA VAL A 350 -14.27 -7.42 -17.12
C VAL A 350 -13.91 -8.05 -18.46
N GLU A 351 -12.96 -8.99 -18.49
CA GLU A 351 -12.51 -9.68 -19.69
C GLU A 351 -12.97 -11.14 -19.64
N ARG A 352 -14.16 -11.45 -20.17
CA ARG A 352 -14.76 -12.81 -20.14
C ARG A 352 -13.84 -13.90 -20.71
N ASP A 353 -12.92 -13.53 -21.60
CA ASP A 353 -11.89 -14.41 -22.17
C ASP A 353 -10.49 -14.03 -21.63
N LYS A 354 -10.08 -14.84 -20.65
CA LYS A 354 -8.84 -14.83 -19.86
C LYS A 354 -7.60 -14.30 -20.60
N TYR A 355 -6.82 -13.45 -19.93
CA TYR A 355 -5.33 -13.43 -20.00
C TYR A 355 -4.75 -13.68 -21.39
N THR A 356 -5.35 -13.11 -22.44
CA THR A 356 -4.86 -13.33 -23.80
C THR A 356 -3.62 -12.47 -23.99
N ALA A 357 -2.51 -13.09 -24.40
CA ALA A 357 -1.22 -12.39 -24.60
C ALA A 357 -1.30 -11.22 -25.62
N ASN A 358 -2.41 -11.11 -26.36
CA ASN A 358 -2.62 -10.07 -27.35
C ASN A 358 -3.28 -8.79 -26.78
N ASN A 359 -3.77 -8.80 -25.54
CA ASN A 359 -4.32 -7.60 -24.91
C ASN A 359 -3.21 -6.82 -24.16
N THR A 360 -2.80 -5.69 -24.74
CA THR A 360 -1.71 -4.86 -24.19
C THR A 360 -2.04 -4.28 -22.81
N LEU A 361 -3.30 -4.01 -22.50
CA LEU A 361 -3.69 -3.51 -21.18
C LEU A 361 -3.59 -4.61 -20.12
N THR A 362 -4.01 -5.83 -20.44
CA THR A 362 -3.82 -7.02 -19.60
C THR A 362 -2.33 -7.22 -19.29
N THR A 363 -1.46 -7.09 -20.30
CA THR A 363 -0.01 -7.15 -20.08
C THR A 363 0.47 -6.05 -19.13
N ILE A 364 0.02 -4.81 -19.29
CA ILE A 364 0.40 -3.67 -18.43
C ILE A 364 -0.06 -3.88 -16.99
N VAL A 365 -1.32 -4.30 -16.78
CA VAL A 365 -1.89 -4.54 -15.44
C VAL A 365 -1.12 -5.64 -14.73
N VAL A 366 -0.92 -6.79 -15.40
CA VAL A 366 -0.25 -7.95 -14.81
C VAL A 366 1.22 -7.66 -14.55
N LYS A 367 1.92 -7.01 -15.48
CA LYS A 367 3.29 -6.54 -15.28
C LYS A 367 3.39 -5.65 -14.04
N THR A 368 2.51 -4.67 -13.93
CA THR A 368 2.56 -3.72 -12.81
C THR A 368 2.26 -4.42 -11.47
N ALA A 369 1.28 -5.33 -11.44
CA ALA A 369 1.00 -6.15 -10.26
C ALA A 369 2.19 -7.06 -9.89
N PHE A 370 2.88 -7.60 -10.90
CA PHE A 370 4.08 -8.40 -10.72
C PHE A 370 5.22 -7.59 -10.10
N ASP A 371 5.56 -6.44 -10.68
CA ASP A 371 6.66 -5.58 -10.25
C ASP A 371 6.43 -4.98 -8.86
N MET A 372 5.19 -4.60 -8.56
CA MET A 372 4.88 -3.86 -7.34
C MET A 372 4.55 -4.75 -6.15
N ALA A 373 3.91 -5.90 -6.37
CA ALA A 373 3.36 -6.73 -5.30
C ALA A 373 3.86 -8.18 -5.33
N ILE A 374 3.65 -8.92 -6.43
CA ILE A 374 3.86 -10.37 -6.47
C ILE A 374 5.34 -10.73 -6.36
N SER A 375 6.21 -10.08 -7.14
CA SER A 375 7.65 -10.37 -7.16
C SER A 375 8.32 -10.06 -5.82
N LYS A 376 7.87 -9.03 -5.10
CA LYS A 376 8.38 -8.65 -3.77
C LYS A 376 7.94 -9.58 -2.65
N ASN A 377 6.84 -10.30 -2.84
CA ASN A 377 6.25 -11.20 -1.84
C ASN A 377 6.36 -12.68 -2.25
N SER A 378 7.42 -13.06 -2.98
CA SER A 378 7.50 -14.35 -3.68
C SER A 378 7.18 -15.57 -2.81
N LYS A 379 7.67 -15.61 -1.57
CA LYS A 379 7.39 -16.74 -0.64
C LYS A 379 5.90 -16.83 -0.26
N SER A 380 5.25 -15.69 -0.06
CA SER A 380 3.86 -15.62 0.41
C SER A 380 2.85 -15.86 -0.72
N VAL A 381 3.27 -15.77 -1.98
CA VAL A 381 2.44 -16.04 -3.16
C VAL A 381 1.90 -17.47 -3.18
N LEU A 382 2.62 -18.43 -2.59
CA LEU A 382 2.15 -19.82 -2.50
C LEU A 382 0.80 -19.96 -1.78
N PHE A 383 0.49 -19.04 -0.85
CA PHE A 383 -0.70 -19.09 0.01
C PHE A 383 -1.79 -18.08 -0.40
N ALA A 384 -1.54 -17.26 -1.42
CA ALA A 384 -2.47 -16.22 -1.83
C ALA A 384 -3.70 -16.82 -2.55
N PRO A 385 -4.93 -16.58 -2.08
CA PRO A 385 -6.12 -17.16 -2.71
C PRO A 385 -6.41 -16.53 -4.08
N ASN A 386 -7.00 -17.29 -4.99
CA ASN A 386 -7.64 -16.74 -6.20
C ASN A 386 -6.75 -15.83 -7.06
N ILE A 387 -5.44 -16.05 -7.14
CA ILE A 387 -4.53 -15.31 -8.04
C ILE A 387 -3.95 -16.20 -9.16
N GLY A 388 -4.38 -17.45 -9.24
CA GLY A 388 -3.77 -18.46 -10.12
C GLY A 388 -3.79 -18.14 -11.62
N SER A 389 -4.80 -17.42 -12.10
CA SER A 389 -4.85 -17.00 -13.50
C SER A 389 -3.78 -15.94 -13.83
N MET A 390 -3.52 -15.02 -12.90
CA MET A 390 -2.45 -14.03 -13.01
C MET A 390 -1.07 -14.69 -13.00
N LEU A 391 -0.87 -15.65 -12.09
CA LEU A 391 0.38 -16.42 -12.00
C LEU A 391 0.63 -17.23 -13.26
N LYS A 392 -0.39 -17.91 -13.78
CA LYS A 392 -0.29 -18.63 -15.04
C LYS A 392 0.15 -17.70 -16.17
N TYR A 393 -0.45 -16.51 -16.29
CA TYR A 393 -0.04 -15.55 -17.31
C TYR A 393 1.43 -15.10 -17.16
N ILE A 394 1.86 -14.75 -15.95
CA ILE A 394 3.25 -14.35 -15.67
C ILE A 394 4.23 -15.45 -16.08
N LEU A 395 3.88 -16.71 -15.81
CA LEU A 395 4.72 -17.87 -16.12
C LEU A 395 4.66 -18.26 -17.61
N ASP A 396 3.52 -18.11 -18.28
CA ASP A 396 3.36 -18.35 -19.72
C ASP A 396 4.12 -17.29 -20.54
N VAL A 397 4.23 -16.06 -20.06
CA VAL A 397 5.01 -14.97 -20.70
C VAL A 397 6.48 -15.35 -20.86
N ARG A 398 7.05 -16.11 -19.91
CA ARG A 398 8.41 -16.66 -19.99
C ARG A 398 8.61 -17.56 -21.22
N GLN A 399 7.58 -18.30 -21.62
CA GLN A 399 7.66 -19.25 -22.75
C GLN A 399 7.46 -18.57 -24.11
N ASN A 400 6.74 -17.43 -24.13
CA ASN A 400 6.31 -16.77 -25.36
C ASN A 400 7.16 -15.55 -25.77
N ASN A 401 8.24 -15.23 -25.05
CA ASN A 401 9.11 -14.08 -25.30
C ASN A 401 8.32 -12.75 -25.44
N ASP A 402 7.33 -12.52 -24.57
CA ASP A 402 6.63 -11.24 -24.55
C ASP A 402 7.62 -10.11 -24.18
N LYS A 403 7.61 -9.01 -24.94
CA LYS A 403 8.60 -7.93 -24.81
C LYS A 403 8.40 -7.06 -23.56
N LEU A 404 7.28 -7.23 -22.84
CA LEU A 404 6.86 -6.28 -21.80
C LEU A 404 7.26 -6.70 -20.38
N ILE A 405 7.35 -7.99 -20.05
CA ILE A 405 7.78 -8.48 -18.73
C ILE A 405 9.23 -8.95 -18.80
N ASP A 406 10.06 -8.56 -17.84
CA ASP A 406 11.46 -8.99 -17.78
C ASP A 406 11.55 -10.48 -17.42
N ILE A 407 11.96 -11.29 -18.40
CA ILE A 407 12.14 -12.75 -18.24
C ILE A 407 13.09 -13.06 -17.09
N LYS A 408 14.15 -12.26 -16.90
CA LYS A 408 15.12 -12.47 -15.82
C LYS A 408 14.47 -12.28 -14.45
N GLN A 409 13.60 -11.28 -14.32
CA GLN A 409 12.85 -11.05 -13.09
C GLN A 409 11.85 -12.19 -12.80
N VAL A 410 11.25 -12.76 -13.85
CA VAL A 410 10.39 -13.94 -13.73
C VAL A 410 11.20 -15.18 -13.34
N ASP A 411 12.38 -15.38 -13.90
CA ASP A 411 13.30 -16.46 -13.52
C ASP A 411 13.73 -16.35 -12.05
N ASP A 412 14.15 -15.16 -11.61
CA ASP A 412 14.51 -14.89 -10.20
C ASP A 412 13.32 -15.14 -9.26
N PHE A 413 12.11 -14.78 -9.70
CA PHE A 413 10.87 -15.04 -8.97
C PHE A 413 10.58 -16.53 -8.85
N ILE A 414 10.66 -17.29 -9.95
CA ILE A 414 10.50 -18.75 -9.95
C ILE A 414 11.52 -19.39 -9.03
N GLN A 415 12.79 -18.96 -9.07
CA GLN A 415 13.84 -19.50 -8.20
C GLN A 415 13.51 -19.31 -6.72
N LYS A 416 13.09 -18.11 -6.29
CA LYS A 416 12.71 -17.82 -4.89
C LYS A 416 11.50 -18.64 -4.42
N VAL A 417 10.52 -18.85 -5.30
CA VAL A 417 9.36 -19.69 -4.99
C VAL A 417 9.79 -21.17 -4.91
N ASN A 418 10.65 -21.62 -5.82
CA ASN A 418 11.21 -22.96 -5.81
C ASN A 418 12.03 -23.24 -4.54
N GLU A 419 12.79 -22.27 -4.03
CA GLU A 419 13.45 -22.39 -2.71
C GLU A 419 12.43 -22.64 -1.59
N SER A 420 11.27 -21.99 -1.63
CA SER A 420 10.20 -22.21 -0.65
C SER A 420 9.57 -23.60 -0.81
N ILE A 421 9.36 -24.06 -2.05
CA ILE A 421 8.90 -25.44 -2.33
C ILE A 421 9.94 -26.46 -1.84
N LYS A 422 11.23 -26.19 -2.01
CA LYS A 422 12.32 -27.02 -1.49
C LYS A 422 12.26 -27.11 0.04
N ASP A 423 12.05 -26.00 0.73
CA ASP A 423 11.91 -25.99 2.18
C ASP A 423 10.68 -26.80 2.65
N ILE A 424 9.58 -26.77 1.88
CA ILE A 424 8.37 -27.58 2.13
C ILE A 424 8.67 -29.07 1.91
N LEU A 425 9.29 -29.44 0.80
CA LEU A 425 9.59 -30.84 0.47
C LEU A 425 10.69 -31.43 1.35
N SER A 426 11.55 -30.60 1.93
CA SER A 426 12.61 -31.03 2.87
C SER A 426 12.20 -31.03 4.34
N LEU A 427 10.91 -30.80 4.64
CA LEU A 427 10.35 -30.73 6.00
C LEU A 427 10.91 -29.60 6.89
N ASN A 428 11.52 -28.59 6.27
CA ASN A 428 12.07 -27.40 6.92
C ASN A 428 11.03 -26.27 7.07
N SER A 429 9.83 -26.44 6.52
CA SER A 429 8.72 -25.49 6.69
C SER A 429 7.99 -25.67 8.01
N THR A 430 7.20 -24.66 8.38
CA THR A 430 6.46 -24.61 9.65
C THR A 430 5.18 -25.43 9.60
N ARG A 431 4.66 -25.86 10.76
CA ARG A 431 3.32 -26.48 10.87
C ARG A 431 2.23 -25.65 10.18
N LYS A 432 2.25 -24.33 10.37
CA LYS A 432 1.28 -23.41 9.77
C LYS A 432 1.30 -23.48 8.25
N THR A 433 2.50 -23.51 7.66
CA THR A 433 2.69 -23.61 6.21
C THR A 433 1.98 -24.82 5.59
N TYR A 434 2.11 -26.02 6.19
CA TYR A 434 1.45 -27.23 5.66
C TYR A 434 -0.07 -27.18 5.78
N ASN A 435 -0.59 -26.65 6.89
CA ASN A 435 -2.02 -26.47 7.07
C ASN A 435 -2.60 -25.44 6.08
N ASP A 436 -1.91 -24.33 5.85
CA ASP A 436 -2.33 -23.30 4.89
C ASP A 436 -2.35 -23.86 3.44
N LEU A 437 -1.37 -24.71 3.08
CA LEU A 437 -1.30 -25.35 1.76
C LEU A 437 -2.44 -26.33 1.47
N LEU A 438 -3.06 -26.93 2.49
CA LEU A 438 -4.27 -27.75 2.31
C LEU A 438 -5.49 -26.90 1.94
N CYS A 439 -5.57 -25.68 2.47
CA CYS A 439 -6.68 -24.78 2.21
C CYS A 439 -6.51 -24.03 0.90
N THR A 440 -5.29 -23.58 0.60
CA THR A 440 -5.03 -22.72 -0.56
C THR A 440 -3.57 -22.87 -1.00
N SER A 441 -3.35 -23.30 -2.24
CA SER A 441 -2.00 -23.49 -2.78
C SER A 441 -1.90 -23.06 -4.24
N ASN A 442 -0.99 -22.13 -4.50
CA ASN A 442 -0.55 -21.79 -5.85
C ASN A 442 0.69 -22.59 -6.29
N ALA A 443 1.14 -23.56 -5.49
CA ALA A 443 2.35 -24.35 -5.81
C ALA A 443 2.24 -25.03 -7.18
N ILE A 444 1.03 -25.47 -7.56
CA ILE A 444 0.72 -26.13 -8.84
C ILE A 444 1.29 -25.40 -10.06
N TYR A 445 1.31 -24.06 -10.05
CA TYR A 445 1.81 -23.26 -11.17
C TYR A 445 3.34 -23.31 -11.29
N PHE A 446 4.04 -23.59 -10.19
CA PHE A 446 5.51 -23.62 -10.13
C PHE A 446 6.10 -25.02 -10.26
N LEU A 447 5.32 -26.07 -9.96
CA LEU A 447 5.79 -27.47 -10.03
C LEU A 447 6.39 -27.89 -11.39
N PRO A 448 5.89 -27.41 -12.56
CA PRO A 448 6.53 -27.71 -13.85
C PRO A 448 7.99 -27.26 -13.92
N PHE A 449 8.34 -26.19 -13.20
CA PHE A 449 9.68 -25.60 -13.15
C PHE A 449 10.53 -26.12 -11.99
N TYR A 450 10.01 -27.08 -11.21
CA TYR A 450 10.70 -27.65 -10.06
C TYR A 450 11.20 -29.05 -10.34
N ASP A 451 12.44 -29.34 -9.93
CA ASP A 451 13.07 -30.65 -10.04
C ASP A 451 12.93 -31.43 -8.72
N PHE A 452 11.91 -32.30 -8.68
CA PHE A 452 11.65 -33.17 -7.54
C PHE A 452 12.75 -34.22 -7.35
N GLU A 453 13.26 -34.79 -8.44
CA GLU A 453 14.25 -35.87 -8.40
C GLU A 453 15.55 -35.40 -7.74
N ASN A 454 16.04 -34.23 -8.13
CA ASN A 454 17.23 -33.63 -7.53
C ASN A 454 17.03 -33.29 -6.04
N THR A 455 15.80 -32.91 -5.66
CA THR A 455 15.50 -32.56 -4.26
C THR A 455 15.58 -33.77 -3.34
N PHE A 456 15.00 -34.90 -3.75
CA PHE A 456 14.98 -36.11 -2.92
C PHE A 456 16.27 -36.91 -3.00
N THR A 457 16.99 -36.90 -4.12
CA THR A 457 18.31 -37.54 -4.22
C THR A 457 19.36 -36.86 -3.34
N LEU A 458 19.29 -35.53 -3.17
CA LEU A 458 20.16 -34.77 -2.27
C LEU A 458 19.71 -34.78 -0.80
N SER A 459 18.49 -35.25 -0.52
CA SER A 459 17.93 -35.26 0.84
C SER A 459 18.21 -36.59 1.53
N ASP A 460 18.48 -36.55 2.84
CA ASP A 460 18.61 -37.75 3.66
C ASP A 460 17.26 -38.51 3.73
N PRO A 461 17.17 -39.75 3.21
CA PRO A 461 15.93 -40.54 3.22
C PRO A 461 15.35 -40.76 4.63
N GLN A 462 16.19 -40.75 5.67
CA GLN A 462 15.75 -40.90 7.06
C GLN A 462 14.83 -39.77 7.52
N ARG A 463 14.87 -38.60 6.87
CA ARG A 463 13.98 -37.48 7.17
C ARG A 463 12.51 -37.81 6.90
N PHE A 464 12.24 -38.66 5.92
CA PHE A 464 10.90 -39.06 5.49
C PHE A 464 10.38 -40.33 6.18
N LYS A 465 11.20 -40.95 7.03
CA LYS A 465 10.79 -42.08 7.87
C LYS A 465 10.06 -41.60 9.12
N PHE A 466 8.90 -42.17 9.41
CA PHE A 466 8.18 -41.88 10.65
C PHE A 466 9.02 -42.33 11.86
N PRO A 467 9.03 -41.59 12.99
CA PRO A 467 9.75 -41.99 14.19
C PRO A 467 9.53 -43.46 14.58
N VAL A 468 10.61 -44.20 14.85
CA VAL A 468 10.54 -45.61 15.24
C VAL A 468 9.93 -45.69 16.63
N THR A 469 8.64 -45.99 16.69
CA THR A 469 7.84 -45.94 17.92
C THR A 469 7.53 -47.35 18.41
N PRO A 470 7.96 -47.74 19.64
CA PRO A 470 7.64 -49.04 20.23
C PRO A 470 6.13 -49.29 20.36
N LEU A 471 5.71 -50.56 20.25
CA LEU A 471 4.30 -50.95 20.36
C LEU A 471 3.63 -50.47 21.65
N GLN A 472 4.37 -50.44 22.77
CA GLN A 472 3.84 -49.96 24.06
C GLN A 472 3.42 -48.48 24.04
N ILE A 473 4.10 -47.66 23.23
CA ILE A 473 3.78 -46.23 23.07
C ILE A 473 2.64 -46.08 22.05
N LEU A 474 2.67 -46.86 20.96
CA LEU A 474 1.60 -46.86 19.97
C LEU A 474 0.26 -47.28 20.55
N ALA A 475 0.24 -48.19 21.53
CA ALA A 475 -0.99 -48.62 22.20
C ALA A 475 -1.64 -47.52 23.06
N ILE A 476 -0.91 -46.45 23.38
CA ILE A 476 -1.38 -45.34 24.23
C ILE A 476 -1.97 -44.20 23.39
N VAL A 477 -1.42 -43.95 22.21
CA VAL A 477 -1.92 -42.91 21.28
C VAL A 477 -3.14 -43.44 20.55
N SER A 478 -4.24 -42.68 20.53
CA SER A 478 -5.52 -43.18 20.00
C SER A 478 -5.63 -43.08 18.48
N ILE A 479 -4.84 -42.21 17.83
CA ILE A 479 -4.76 -42.14 16.37
C ILE A 479 -3.79 -43.19 15.82
N ASP A 480 -4.21 -43.83 14.73
CA ASP A 480 -3.39 -44.77 13.97
C ASP A 480 -2.04 -44.17 13.59
N ARG A 481 -0.98 -44.98 13.75
CA ARG A 481 0.37 -44.59 13.36
C ARG A 481 0.42 -44.20 11.88
N PRO A 482 0.89 -42.99 11.54
CA PRO A 482 1.10 -42.60 10.15
C PRO A 482 2.19 -43.45 9.47
N ASN A 483 2.01 -43.68 8.18
CA ASN A 483 3.04 -44.29 7.33
C ASN A 483 4.22 -43.34 7.11
N ASP A 484 5.35 -43.89 6.66
CA ASP A 484 6.44 -43.09 6.11
C ASP A 484 5.92 -42.18 4.97
N ILE A 485 6.57 -41.04 4.79
CA ILE A 485 6.25 -40.15 3.67
C ILE A 485 6.78 -40.79 2.39
N ASP A 486 5.87 -41.00 1.44
CA ASP A 486 6.20 -41.50 0.12
C ASP A 486 6.88 -40.41 -0.71
N ILE A 487 8.14 -40.65 -1.04
CA ILE A 487 8.96 -39.77 -1.89
C ILE A 487 9.16 -40.34 -3.29
N SER A 488 8.44 -41.41 -3.66
CA SER A 488 8.44 -41.92 -5.03
C SER A 488 7.72 -40.91 -5.93
N VAL A 489 8.52 -40.16 -6.69
CA VAL A 489 8.02 -39.12 -7.58
C VAL A 489 7.22 -39.79 -8.69
N THR A 490 5.96 -39.39 -8.84
CA THR A 490 5.09 -39.84 -9.93
C THR A 490 5.17 -38.86 -11.10
N ASP A 491 4.77 -39.30 -12.30
CA ASP A 491 4.71 -38.44 -13.49
C ASP A 491 3.79 -37.22 -13.28
N GLN A 492 2.80 -37.34 -12.39
CA GLN A 492 1.90 -36.26 -12.00
C GLN A 492 2.42 -35.51 -10.76
N LYS A 493 3.32 -34.54 -11.00
CA LYS A 493 3.92 -33.69 -9.94
C LYS A 493 2.91 -33.03 -9.00
N GLU A 494 1.75 -32.60 -9.51
CA GLU A 494 0.67 -31.98 -8.72
C GLU A 494 0.05 -32.97 -7.71
N THR A 495 -0.32 -34.16 -8.20
CA THR A 495 -0.85 -35.25 -7.39
C THR A 495 0.16 -35.66 -6.33
N PHE A 496 1.43 -35.81 -6.71
CA PHE A 496 2.53 -36.09 -5.78
C PHE A 496 2.63 -35.02 -4.68
N PHE A 497 2.69 -33.74 -5.04
CA PHE A 497 2.82 -32.64 -4.07
C PHE A 497 1.65 -32.62 -3.08
N TYR A 498 0.41 -32.75 -3.57
CA TYR A 498 -0.77 -32.77 -2.70
C TYR A 498 -0.78 -33.97 -1.75
N CYS A 499 -0.48 -35.17 -2.25
CA CYS A 499 -0.34 -36.38 -1.42
C CYS A 499 0.76 -36.21 -0.37
N PHE A 500 1.90 -35.60 -0.72
CA PHE A 500 2.98 -35.31 0.22
C PHE A 500 2.51 -34.40 1.36
N ILE A 501 1.84 -33.28 1.05
CA ILE A 501 1.31 -32.36 2.07
C ILE A 501 0.32 -33.07 2.98
N GLN A 502 -0.59 -33.89 2.43
CA GLN A 502 -1.53 -34.67 3.24
C GLN A 502 -0.85 -35.65 4.19
N GLN A 503 0.21 -36.33 3.75
CA GLN A 503 0.96 -37.24 4.61
C GLN A 503 1.68 -36.50 5.75
N VAL A 504 2.26 -35.33 5.47
CA VAL A 504 2.87 -34.47 6.50
C VAL A 504 1.82 -33.96 7.49
N VAL A 505 0.63 -33.59 7.04
CA VAL A 505 -0.44 -33.15 7.95
C VAL A 505 -0.91 -34.29 8.85
N LYS A 506 -1.00 -35.53 8.35
CA LYS A 506 -1.25 -36.71 9.20
C LYS A 506 -0.15 -36.94 10.24
N TRP A 507 1.11 -36.72 9.89
CA TRP A 507 2.20 -36.73 10.87
C TRP A 507 1.98 -35.68 11.94
N LEU A 508 1.63 -34.44 11.56
CA LEU A 508 1.42 -33.35 12.49
C LEU A 508 0.24 -33.61 13.44
N GLU A 509 -0.86 -34.18 12.95
CA GLU A 509 -2.01 -34.55 13.79
C GLU A 509 -1.64 -35.60 14.83
N TRP A 510 -0.87 -36.62 14.43
CA TRP A 510 -0.36 -37.60 15.39
C TRP A 510 0.66 -36.98 16.36
N PHE A 511 1.55 -36.10 15.87
CA PHE A 511 2.54 -35.39 16.70
C PHE A 511 1.87 -34.54 17.77
N ASP A 512 0.79 -33.85 17.43
CA ASP A 512 0.00 -33.05 18.37
C ASP A 512 -0.62 -33.93 19.47
N GLU A 513 -1.26 -35.04 19.10
CA GLU A 513 -1.85 -35.97 20.08
C GLU A 513 -0.78 -36.60 20.97
N PHE A 514 0.33 -37.04 20.38
CA PHE A 514 1.46 -37.60 21.10
C PHE A 514 2.01 -36.62 22.13
N ILE A 515 2.22 -35.36 21.74
CA ILE A 515 2.69 -34.31 22.65
C ILE A 515 1.65 -34.05 23.75
N ASP A 516 0.36 -33.98 23.42
CA ASP A 516 -0.70 -33.77 24.39
C ASP A 516 -0.76 -34.87 25.47
N ILE A 517 -0.57 -36.14 25.10
CA ILE A 517 -0.54 -37.26 26.04
C ILE A 517 0.74 -37.23 26.88
N PHE A 518 1.90 -37.24 26.21
CA PHE A 518 3.17 -37.51 26.89
C PHE A 518 3.77 -36.29 27.57
N GLN A 519 3.36 -35.06 27.24
CA GLN A 519 3.77 -33.86 27.97
C GLN A 519 3.59 -34.04 29.48
N HIS A 520 2.47 -34.62 29.92
CA HIS A 520 2.18 -34.82 31.34
C HIS A 520 3.06 -35.89 32.00
N VAL A 521 3.43 -36.92 31.25
CA VAL A 521 4.43 -37.90 31.70
C VAL A 521 5.77 -37.19 31.88
N ILE A 522 6.18 -36.36 30.92
CA ILE A 522 7.42 -35.58 31.01
C ILE A 522 7.39 -34.59 32.19
N GLU A 523 6.27 -33.92 32.43
CA GLU A 523 6.07 -33.04 33.60
C GLU A 523 6.25 -33.80 34.92
N TRP A 524 5.69 -35.01 35.02
CA TRP A 524 5.84 -35.87 36.20
C TRP A 524 7.29 -36.33 36.38
N LEU A 525 7.95 -36.76 35.30
CA LEU A 525 9.37 -37.16 35.31
C LEU A 525 10.29 -35.98 35.71
N ARG A 526 9.99 -34.77 35.24
CA ARG A 526 10.68 -33.53 35.64
C ARG A 526 10.54 -33.26 37.13
N ALA A 527 9.33 -33.38 37.69
CA ALA A 527 9.09 -33.21 39.12
C ALA A 527 9.91 -34.21 39.98
N ARG A 528 10.26 -35.36 39.40
CA ARG A 528 11.12 -36.39 40.02
C ARG A 528 12.60 -36.29 39.64
N LYS A 529 13.03 -35.17 39.05
CA LYS A 529 14.44 -34.85 38.73
C LYS A 529 15.07 -35.81 37.72
N LEU A 530 14.30 -36.34 36.76
CA LEU A 530 14.87 -37.07 35.65
C LEU A 530 15.80 -36.17 34.82
N GLN A 531 17.00 -36.66 34.50
CA GLN A 531 17.96 -35.91 33.70
C GLN A 531 17.34 -35.52 32.33
N ARG A 532 17.56 -34.27 31.89
CA ARG A 532 17.04 -33.69 30.62
C ARG A 532 15.52 -33.51 30.51
N ALA A 533 14.70 -33.94 31.49
CA ALA A 533 13.25 -33.75 31.43
C ALA A 533 12.83 -32.26 31.48
N GLU A 534 13.58 -31.40 32.18
CA GLU A 534 13.34 -29.94 32.19
C GLU A 534 13.52 -29.33 30.79
N GLN A 535 14.63 -29.67 30.13
CA GLN A 535 14.91 -29.19 28.77
C GLN A 535 13.85 -29.70 27.79
N LEU A 536 13.49 -30.99 27.89
CA LEU A 536 12.48 -31.58 27.02
C LEU A 536 11.10 -30.94 27.20
N LEU A 537 10.71 -30.60 28.44
CA LEU A 537 9.46 -29.88 28.69
C LEU A 537 9.50 -28.46 28.11
N SER A 538 10.63 -27.75 28.22
CA SER A 538 10.82 -26.46 27.57
C SER A 538 10.71 -26.55 26.05
N ASP A 539 11.28 -27.61 25.46
CA ASP A 539 11.21 -27.87 24.02
C ASP A 539 9.76 -28.18 23.57
N ILE A 540 9.01 -28.94 24.37
CA ILE A 540 7.57 -29.22 24.14
C ILE A 540 6.75 -27.92 24.18
N HIS A 541 6.94 -27.06 25.19
CA HIS A 541 6.26 -25.76 25.25
C HIS A 541 6.61 -24.89 24.04
N THR A 542 7.88 -24.89 23.62
CA THR A 542 8.32 -24.16 22.43
C THR A 542 7.59 -24.65 21.18
N ILE A 543 7.43 -25.97 20.98
CA ILE A 543 6.66 -26.49 19.83
C ILE A 543 5.20 -26.04 19.87
N LYS A 544 4.57 -26.02 21.05
CA LYS A 544 3.15 -25.68 21.19
C LYS A 544 2.88 -24.19 20.98
N ASP A 545 3.75 -23.35 21.50
CA ASP A 545 3.54 -21.90 21.53
C ASP A 545 4.16 -21.18 20.32
N ASP A 546 5.25 -21.71 19.74
CA ASP A 546 5.94 -21.09 18.61
C ASP A 546 5.45 -21.61 17.25
N SER A 547 4.64 -20.77 16.59
CA SER A 547 4.16 -21.00 15.22
C SER A 547 5.26 -21.13 14.15
N ALA A 548 6.51 -20.71 14.45
CA ALA A 548 7.66 -20.85 13.55
C ALA A 548 8.36 -22.22 13.66
N THR A 549 7.91 -23.11 14.54
CA THR A 549 8.49 -24.44 14.70
C THR A 549 8.34 -25.27 13.41
N THR A 550 9.46 -25.84 12.95
CA THR A 550 9.52 -26.68 11.74
C THR A 550 9.12 -28.13 12.03
N VAL A 551 8.62 -28.84 11.00
CA VAL A 551 8.22 -30.25 11.12
C VAL A 551 9.39 -31.14 11.56
N ILE A 552 10.60 -30.88 11.04
CA ILE A 552 11.82 -31.59 11.44
C ILE A 552 12.14 -31.41 12.94
N LYS A 553 11.94 -30.22 13.49
CA LYS A 553 12.17 -29.95 14.91
C LYS A 553 11.17 -30.70 15.78
N MET A 554 9.88 -30.71 15.39
CA MET A 554 8.84 -31.51 16.05
C MET A 554 9.19 -32.99 16.04
N LYS A 555 9.54 -33.53 14.86
CA LYS A 555 9.94 -34.94 14.69
C LYS A 555 11.12 -35.30 15.60
N THR A 556 12.13 -34.43 15.67
CA THR A 556 13.32 -34.66 16.50
C THR A 556 12.96 -34.75 17.98
N ILE A 557 12.15 -33.83 18.48
CA ILE A 557 11.70 -33.83 19.88
C ILE A 557 10.85 -35.06 20.18
N ILE A 558 9.97 -35.46 19.27
CA ILE A 558 9.19 -36.70 19.40
C ILE A 558 10.09 -37.93 19.46
N GLN A 559 11.10 -38.02 18.60
CA GLN A 559 12.08 -39.12 18.67
C GLN A 559 12.82 -39.14 20.02
N TYR A 560 13.16 -37.96 20.57
CA TYR A 560 13.75 -37.86 21.91
C TYR A 560 12.80 -38.34 23.01
N ILE A 561 11.51 -37.96 22.96
CA ILE A 561 10.50 -38.43 23.91
C ILE A 561 10.34 -39.96 23.79
N VAL A 562 10.29 -40.50 22.57
CA VAL A 562 10.17 -41.93 22.34
C VAL A 562 11.36 -42.70 22.93
N GLU A 563 12.60 -42.26 22.68
CA GLU A 563 13.79 -42.91 23.26
C GLU A 563 13.86 -42.77 24.78
N LEU A 564 13.38 -41.64 25.34
CA LEU A 564 13.28 -41.45 26.78
C LEU A 564 12.27 -42.44 27.41
N LEU A 565 11.11 -42.63 26.78
CA LEU A 565 10.01 -43.42 27.31
C LEU A 565 10.12 -44.92 27.03
N LYS A 566 10.97 -45.31 26.07
CA LYS A 566 11.20 -46.71 25.67
C LYS A 566 11.58 -47.66 26.82
N PRO A 567 12.39 -47.28 27.83
CA PRO A 567 12.77 -48.18 28.92
C PRO A 567 11.62 -48.51 29.88
N PHE A 568 10.58 -47.67 29.95
CA PHE A 568 9.49 -47.80 30.92
C PHE A 568 8.50 -48.90 30.51
N LYS A 569 8.64 -50.10 31.08
CA LYS A 569 7.76 -51.26 30.78
C LYS A 569 6.31 -51.00 31.18
N ASN A 570 6.10 -50.36 32.33
CA ASN A 570 4.78 -50.04 32.86
C ASN A 570 4.26 -48.66 32.41
N LEU A 571 4.69 -48.15 31.25
CA LEU A 571 4.30 -46.82 30.76
C LEU A 571 2.77 -46.67 30.62
N HIS A 572 2.07 -47.71 30.19
CA HIS A 572 0.60 -47.70 30.12
C HIS A 572 -0.03 -47.44 31.50
N ARG A 573 0.40 -48.17 32.53
CA ARG A 573 -0.08 -47.99 33.91
C ARG A 573 0.25 -46.61 34.45
N LEU A 574 1.42 -46.07 34.11
CA LEU A 574 1.81 -44.71 34.48
C LEU A 574 0.90 -43.68 33.80
N CYS A 575 0.56 -43.88 32.52
CA CYS A 575 -0.37 -43.01 31.79
C CYS A 575 -1.79 -43.08 32.35
N ASP A 576 -2.27 -44.28 32.74
CA ASP A 576 -3.54 -44.46 33.44
C ASP A 576 -3.56 -43.70 34.77
N LEU A 577 -2.48 -43.82 35.55
CA LEU A 577 -2.31 -43.15 36.83
C LEU A 577 -2.29 -41.62 36.72
N LEU A 578 -1.69 -41.10 35.65
CA LEU A 578 -1.67 -39.67 35.34
C LEU A 578 -2.94 -39.20 34.60
N ASN A 579 -3.84 -40.14 34.27
CA ASN A 579 -5.07 -39.99 33.49
C ASN A 579 -4.86 -39.48 32.05
N CYS A 580 -3.63 -39.50 31.51
CA CYS A 580 -3.29 -38.74 30.30
C CYS A 580 -3.77 -39.33 28.97
N MET A 581 -4.44 -40.49 28.96
CA MET A 581 -4.91 -41.15 27.73
C MET A 581 -6.22 -40.59 27.16
N LYS A 582 -7.05 -39.94 27.98
CA LYS A 582 -8.34 -39.39 27.53
C LYS A 582 -8.35 -37.89 27.64
N SER A 583 -8.38 -37.14 26.54
CA SER A 583 -8.44 -35.67 26.58
C SER A 583 -9.67 -35.12 27.31
N PHE A 584 -10.80 -35.84 27.22
CA PHE A 584 -12.07 -35.53 27.89
C PHE A 584 -12.81 -36.82 28.28
N GLU A 585 -13.40 -36.84 29.46
CA GLU A 585 -14.26 -37.95 29.93
C GLU A 585 -15.51 -37.37 30.59
N ASN A 586 -16.68 -37.71 30.05
CA ASN A 586 -17.95 -37.41 30.70
C ASN A 586 -18.24 -38.50 31.74
N VAL A 587 -18.20 -38.15 33.02
CA VAL A 587 -18.35 -39.10 34.14
C VAL A 587 -19.83 -39.29 34.46
N ASP A 588 -20.55 -38.18 34.62
CA ASP A 588 -22.00 -38.12 34.74
C ASP A 588 -22.54 -37.02 33.81
N SER A 589 -23.24 -37.46 32.76
CA SER A 589 -23.85 -36.60 31.76
C SER A 589 -24.95 -35.70 32.33
N GLY A 590 -25.45 -35.93 33.55
CA GLY A 590 -26.49 -35.13 34.17
C GLY A 590 -27.57 -36.00 34.80
N THR A 591 -27.57 -36.07 36.14
CA THR A 591 -28.59 -36.74 36.94
C THR A 591 -29.53 -35.74 37.61
N LEU A 592 -30.82 -36.07 37.63
CA LEU A 592 -31.85 -35.30 38.33
C LEU A 592 -32.14 -35.93 39.69
N THR A 593 -31.85 -35.21 40.77
CA THR A 593 -32.10 -35.70 42.12
C THR A 593 -33.42 -35.19 42.71
N GLY A 594 -33.82 -35.74 43.86
CA GLY A 594 -35.14 -35.52 44.47
C GLY A 594 -35.36 -34.11 45.06
N HIS A 595 -36.61 -33.84 45.43
CA HIS A 595 -37.05 -32.52 45.90
C HIS A 595 -36.37 -32.03 47.18
N ASP A 596 -36.10 -32.93 48.12
CA ASP A 596 -35.45 -32.57 49.39
C ASP A 596 -34.02 -32.05 49.17
N GLN A 597 -33.29 -32.64 48.22
CA GLN A 597 -31.95 -32.20 47.84
C GLN A 597 -31.97 -30.86 47.10
N TRP A 598 -32.94 -30.67 46.19
CA TRP A 598 -33.17 -29.38 45.52
C TRP A 598 -33.39 -28.24 46.53
N LYS A 599 -34.26 -28.47 47.53
CA LYS A 599 -34.60 -27.45 48.52
C LYS A 599 -33.38 -27.10 49.38
N SER A 600 -32.70 -28.12 49.91
CA SER A 600 -31.48 -27.94 50.69
C SER A 600 -30.40 -27.19 49.90
N TYR A 601 -30.24 -27.51 48.61
CA TYR A 601 -29.26 -26.88 47.74
C TYR A 601 -29.51 -25.38 47.51
N ILE A 602 -30.76 -24.99 47.20
CA ILE A 602 -31.10 -23.56 47.03
C ILE A 602 -30.96 -22.81 48.35
N GLU A 603 -31.39 -23.38 49.47
CA GLU A 603 -31.24 -22.76 50.80
C GLU A 603 -29.76 -22.57 51.17
N GLU A 604 -28.91 -23.55 50.86
CA GLU A 604 -27.46 -23.47 51.10
C GLU A 604 -26.79 -22.41 50.21
N LEU A 605 -27.09 -22.38 48.90
CA LEU A 605 -26.52 -21.37 48.00
C LEU A 605 -26.96 -19.95 48.39
N LYS A 606 -28.23 -19.76 48.79
CA LYS A 606 -28.69 -18.48 49.35
C LYS A 606 -27.93 -18.07 50.61
N ARG A 607 -27.45 -19.03 51.41
CA ARG A 607 -26.71 -18.74 52.64
C ARG A 607 -25.22 -18.49 52.40
N VAL A 608 -24.58 -19.29 51.56
CA VAL A 608 -23.11 -19.38 51.46
C VAL A 608 -22.56 -18.80 50.14
N HIS A 609 -23.34 -18.83 49.07
CA HIS A 609 -22.91 -18.46 47.71
C HIS A 609 -23.97 -17.64 46.97
N MET A 610 -24.42 -16.52 47.56
CA MET A 610 -25.51 -15.69 47.02
C MET A 610 -25.31 -15.23 45.57
N ASN A 611 -24.05 -15.10 45.14
CA ASN A 611 -23.70 -14.64 43.80
C ASN A 611 -23.69 -15.74 42.73
N ASN A 612 -23.85 -17.02 43.11
CA ASN A 612 -23.88 -18.12 42.13
C ASN A 612 -25.27 -18.26 41.49
N THR A 613 -25.75 -17.17 40.92
CA THR A 613 -27.01 -17.13 40.19
C THR A 613 -26.89 -16.29 38.93
N PHE A 614 -27.70 -16.61 37.94
CA PHE A 614 -27.96 -15.72 36.82
C PHE A 614 -29.44 -15.76 36.46
N THR A 615 -29.95 -14.66 35.89
CA THR A 615 -31.36 -14.55 35.51
C THR A 615 -31.49 -14.54 33.99
N VAL A 616 -32.35 -15.41 33.49
CA VAL A 616 -32.68 -15.51 32.06
C VAL A 616 -34.04 -14.86 31.85
N ASN A 617 -34.06 -13.78 31.07
CA ASN A 617 -35.28 -13.03 30.79
C ASN A 617 -36.30 -13.88 30.00
N ALA A 618 -37.59 -13.51 30.07
CA ALA A 618 -38.63 -14.11 29.23
C ALA A 618 -38.32 -13.85 27.75
N HIS A 619 -38.54 -14.84 26.89
CA HIS A 619 -38.28 -14.75 25.45
C HIS A 619 -36.80 -14.62 25.05
N PHE A 620 -35.86 -14.97 25.94
CA PHE A 620 -34.43 -14.95 25.64
C PHE A 620 -33.77 -16.31 25.85
N LYS A 621 -32.75 -16.58 25.04
CA LYS A 621 -31.73 -17.60 25.29
C LYS A 621 -30.53 -16.95 25.96
N HIS A 622 -29.99 -17.57 27.01
CA HIS A 622 -28.82 -17.08 27.72
C HIS A 622 -27.73 -18.15 27.78
N GLU A 623 -26.48 -17.74 27.56
CA GLU A 623 -25.29 -18.57 27.69
C GLU A 623 -24.41 -18.05 28.83
N HIS A 624 -24.29 -18.85 29.88
CA HIS A 624 -23.38 -18.59 30.99
C HIS A 624 -22.08 -19.36 30.78
N GLN A 625 -20.94 -18.68 30.82
CA GLN A 625 -19.63 -19.28 30.55
C GLN A 625 -18.73 -19.25 31.79
N GLN A 626 -18.12 -20.39 32.11
CA GLN A 626 -17.14 -20.53 33.18
C GLN A 626 -15.83 -21.09 32.62
N SER A 627 -14.73 -20.36 32.81
CA SER A 627 -13.40 -20.82 32.39
C SER A 627 -12.92 -21.94 33.31
N ILE A 628 -12.40 -23.01 32.69
CA ILE A 628 -11.84 -24.19 33.33
C ILE A 628 -10.38 -24.32 32.86
N SER A 629 -9.45 -24.33 33.82
CA SER A 629 -8.04 -24.63 33.54
C SER A 629 -7.86 -26.11 33.17
N ALA A 630 -6.75 -26.43 32.51
CA ALA A 630 -6.35 -27.82 32.19
C ALA A 630 -6.32 -28.74 33.43
N ARG A 631 -6.52 -30.05 33.19
CA ARG A 631 -6.49 -31.14 34.18
C ARG A 631 -7.38 -30.92 35.39
N ARG A 632 -8.69 -30.90 35.15
CA ARG A 632 -9.70 -30.71 36.18
C ARG A 632 -10.78 -31.77 36.14
N VAL A 633 -11.23 -32.16 37.33
CA VAL A 633 -12.55 -32.75 37.55
C VAL A 633 -13.49 -31.59 37.82
N VAL A 634 -14.54 -31.47 37.02
CA VAL A 634 -15.53 -30.41 37.12
C VAL A 634 -16.85 -31.03 37.51
N HIS A 635 -17.30 -30.71 38.72
CA HIS A 635 -18.65 -31.01 39.16
C HIS A 635 -19.50 -29.77 38.94
N TRP A 636 -20.63 -29.93 38.27
CA TRP A 636 -21.56 -28.85 38.02
C TRP A 636 -22.93 -29.22 38.54
N SER A 637 -23.66 -28.23 39.03
CA SER A 637 -24.99 -28.42 39.61
C SER A 637 -25.86 -27.20 39.35
N LEU A 638 -27.13 -27.42 39.01
CA LEU A 638 -28.09 -26.43 38.55
C LEU A 638 -29.47 -26.68 39.16
N ALA A 639 -30.10 -25.62 39.66
CA ALA A 639 -31.48 -25.61 40.13
C ALA A 639 -32.17 -24.30 39.77
N SER A 640 -33.50 -24.30 39.70
CA SER A 640 -34.31 -23.10 39.46
C SER A 640 -35.36 -23.00 40.56
N GLU A 641 -35.83 -21.79 40.85
CA GLU A 641 -36.99 -21.58 41.71
C GLU A 641 -38.31 -21.66 40.94
N LYS A 642 -38.26 -21.56 39.60
CA LYS A 642 -39.45 -21.41 38.76
C LYS A 642 -39.32 -22.16 37.45
N LEU A 643 -40.34 -22.99 37.18
CA LEU A 643 -40.69 -23.65 35.92
C LEU A 643 -39.60 -24.52 35.25
N GLU A 644 -40.06 -25.42 34.40
CA GLU A 644 -39.20 -26.32 33.61
C GLU A 644 -38.39 -25.54 32.56
N CYS A 645 -37.12 -25.92 32.34
CA CYS A 645 -36.20 -25.23 31.45
C CYS A 645 -35.69 -26.10 30.29
N ASN A 646 -35.48 -25.49 29.12
CA ASN A 646 -34.66 -26.10 28.08
C ASN A 646 -33.20 -25.78 28.40
N ILE A 647 -32.36 -26.81 28.49
CA ILE A 647 -30.98 -26.67 28.97
C ILE A 647 -30.04 -27.42 28.03
N SER A 648 -28.92 -26.80 27.70
CA SER A 648 -27.77 -27.46 27.09
C SER A 648 -26.51 -27.10 27.86
N ILE A 649 -25.66 -28.09 28.13
CA ILE A 649 -24.38 -27.90 28.80
C ILE A 649 -23.31 -28.47 27.88
N GLU A 650 -22.34 -27.64 27.52
CA GLU A 650 -21.22 -28.03 26.67
C GLU A 650 -19.89 -27.55 27.23
N TYR A 651 -18.83 -28.29 26.95
CA TYR A 651 -17.46 -27.89 27.23
C TYR A 651 -16.72 -27.59 25.94
N ARG A 652 -16.22 -26.37 25.79
CA ARG A 652 -15.53 -25.91 24.58
C ARG A 652 -14.05 -25.67 24.87
N ILE A 653 -13.18 -26.35 24.16
CA ILE A 653 -11.72 -26.21 24.32
C ILE A 653 -11.25 -24.89 23.69
N ASN A 654 -10.30 -24.22 24.34
CA ASN A 654 -9.64 -23.01 23.82
C ASN A 654 -8.53 -23.38 22.81
N THR A 655 -8.87 -23.98 21.67
CA THR A 655 -7.92 -24.31 20.59
C THR A 655 -8.38 -23.74 19.24
N PRO A 656 -7.46 -23.56 18.25
CA PRO A 656 -7.80 -23.01 16.93
C PRO A 656 -8.84 -23.84 16.15
N ARG A 657 -8.90 -25.15 16.41
CA ARG A 657 -10.00 -26.02 16.00
C ARG A 657 -10.92 -26.18 17.20
N THR A 658 -11.89 -25.28 17.36
CA THR A 658 -12.84 -25.27 18.48
C THR A 658 -13.54 -26.63 18.61
N MET A 659 -13.04 -27.49 19.50
CA MET A 659 -13.72 -28.75 19.84
C MET A 659 -14.73 -28.48 20.96
N SER A 660 -15.98 -28.93 20.76
CA SER A 660 -17.06 -28.81 21.74
C SER A 660 -17.59 -30.19 22.13
N TYR A 661 -17.61 -30.48 23.43
CA TYR A 661 -18.22 -31.69 23.97
C TYR A 661 -19.57 -31.35 24.58
N LYS A 662 -20.62 -31.93 24.04
CA LYS A 662 -21.97 -31.80 24.60
C LYS A 662 -22.10 -32.74 25.80
N ILE A 663 -22.23 -32.17 27.00
CA ILE A 663 -22.31 -32.92 28.27
C ILE A 663 -23.75 -33.33 28.56
N PHE A 664 -24.67 -32.36 28.51
CA PHE A 664 -26.09 -32.56 28.78
C PHE A 664 -26.96 -31.77 27.80
N SER A 665 -28.13 -32.29 27.48
CA SER A 665 -29.17 -31.54 26.78
C SER A 665 -30.54 -32.12 27.08
N GLY A 666 -31.44 -31.27 27.53
CA GLY A 666 -32.80 -31.67 27.86
C GLY A 666 -33.80 -30.55 27.57
N GLU A 667 -34.97 -30.93 27.09
CA GLU A 667 -36.12 -30.04 26.96
C GLU A 667 -37.03 -30.18 28.19
N LYS A 668 -37.62 -29.08 28.64
CA LYS A 668 -38.55 -29.04 29.79
C LYS A 668 -38.03 -29.77 31.03
N VAL A 669 -36.76 -29.54 31.36
CA VAL A 669 -36.11 -30.13 32.55
C VAL A 669 -36.70 -29.50 33.82
N PRO A 670 -37.21 -30.31 34.78
CA PRO A 670 -37.94 -29.80 35.95
C PRO A 670 -37.02 -29.31 37.07
N LEU A 671 -36.20 -28.29 36.77
CA LEU A 671 -35.26 -27.67 37.71
C LEU A 671 -35.94 -26.98 38.90
N GLU A 672 -37.24 -26.73 38.83
CA GLU A 672 -38.04 -26.16 39.91
C GLU A 672 -38.44 -27.18 40.98
N LYS A 673 -38.17 -28.46 40.75
CA LYS A 673 -38.44 -29.55 41.69
C LYS A 673 -37.26 -30.47 41.91
N LYS A 674 -36.28 -30.47 41.00
CA LYS A 674 -35.14 -31.39 40.99
C LYS A 674 -33.84 -30.60 40.80
N LEU A 675 -32.78 -31.08 41.44
CA LEU A 675 -31.43 -30.59 41.21
C LEU A 675 -30.83 -31.38 40.05
N LEU A 676 -30.35 -30.69 39.02
CA LEU A 676 -29.59 -31.30 37.94
C LEU A 676 -28.11 -31.18 38.26
N GLN A 677 -27.39 -32.29 38.29
CA GLN A 677 -25.96 -32.30 38.58
C GLN A 677 -25.23 -33.26 37.65
N GLY A 678 -23.97 -32.99 37.37
CA GLY A 678 -23.13 -33.89 36.59
C GLY A 678 -21.65 -33.63 36.83
N GLU A 679 -20.84 -34.46 36.21
CA GLU A 679 -19.40 -34.48 36.40
C GLU A 679 -18.70 -34.79 35.09
N PHE A 680 -17.64 -34.05 34.80
CA PHE A 680 -16.73 -34.41 33.70
C PHE A 680 -15.28 -34.15 34.10
N LYS A 681 -14.37 -34.81 33.40
CA LYS A 681 -12.93 -34.65 33.49
C LYS A 681 -12.40 -34.06 32.20
N THR A 682 -11.48 -33.10 32.30
CA THR A 682 -10.85 -32.49 31.13
C THR A 682 -9.36 -32.28 31.34
N HIS A 683 -8.56 -32.59 30.31
CA HIS A 683 -7.13 -32.36 30.29
C HIS A 683 -6.75 -31.00 29.72
N GLN A 684 -7.58 -30.43 28.85
CA GLN A 684 -7.29 -29.18 28.15
C GLN A 684 -8.07 -28.02 28.78
N SER A 685 -7.52 -26.81 28.69
CA SER A 685 -8.22 -25.60 29.13
C SER A 685 -9.36 -25.21 28.18
N GLY A 686 -10.44 -24.69 28.72
CA GLY A 686 -11.65 -24.39 27.94
C GLY A 686 -12.69 -23.66 28.76
N ASN A 687 -13.91 -23.61 28.25
CA ASN A 687 -15.05 -22.99 28.89
C ASN A 687 -16.21 -23.99 29.01
N LEU A 688 -16.75 -24.13 30.22
CA LEU A 688 -18.05 -24.75 30.44
C LEU A 688 -19.13 -23.73 30.09
N ILE A 689 -20.02 -24.07 29.17
CA ILE A 689 -21.07 -23.21 28.67
C ILE A 689 -22.41 -23.83 29.07
N ILE A 690 -23.16 -23.11 29.90
CA ILE A 690 -24.51 -23.48 30.33
C ILE A 690 -25.49 -22.59 29.58
N THR A 691 -26.26 -23.21 28.71
CA THR A 691 -27.24 -22.56 27.86
C THR A 691 -28.63 -22.85 28.37
N ILE A 692 -29.37 -21.80 28.69
CA ILE A 692 -30.76 -21.88 29.11
C ILE A 692 -31.61 -21.19 28.06
N ASP A 693 -32.50 -21.96 27.44
CA ASP A 693 -33.46 -21.45 26.48
C ASP A 693 -34.81 -21.18 27.19
N ASN A 694 -35.18 -19.90 27.20
CA ASN A 694 -36.43 -19.39 27.73
C ASN A 694 -37.23 -18.63 26.64
N GLU A 695 -36.99 -18.91 25.36
CA GLU A 695 -37.65 -18.23 24.24
C GLU A 695 -39.17 -18.40 24.25
N THR A 696 -39.62 -19.58 24.67
CA THR A 696 -41.06 -19.92 24.79
C THR A 696 -41.66 -19.58 26.16
N GLY A 697 -40.86 -19.15 27.12
CA GLY A 697 -41.29 -18.86 28.49
C GLY A 697 -41.75 -17.43 28.69
N ARG A 698 -42.85 -17.26 29.44
CA ARG A 698 -43.51 -15.96 29.69
C ARG A 698 -42.96 -15.20 30.90
N ALA A 699 -42.03 -15.79 31.66
CA ALA A 699 -41.49 -15.21 32.88
C ALA A 699 -39.96 -15.40 32.96
N PRO A 700 -39.23 -14.46 33.59
CA PRO A 700 -37.81 -14.62 33.83
C PRO A 700 -37.54 -15.78 34.80
N ARG A 701 -36.40 -16.45 34.63
CA ARG A 701 -35.98 -17.61 35.39
C ARG A 701 -34.65 -17.33 36.07
N THR A 702 -34.60 -17.53 37.38
CA THR A 702 -33.36 -17.42 38.15
C THR A 702 -32.77 -18.81 38.32
N ILE A 703 -31.59 -19.00 37.75
CA ILE A 703 -30.84 -20.26 37.79
C ILE A 703 -29.79 -20.15 38.87
N TRP A 704 -29.84 -21.06 39.83
CA TRP A 704 -28.85 -21.27 40.87
C TRP A 704 -27.86 -22.31 40.40
N TYR A 705 -26.57 -22.01 40.47
CA TYR A 705 -25.53 -22.92 39.99
C TYR A 705 -24.40 -23.11 41.00
N GLN A 706 -23.66 -24.21 40.86
CA GLN A 706 -22.42 -24.42 41.57
C GLN A 706 -21.49 -25.19 40.65
N ILE A 707 -20.27 -24.68 40.48
CA ILE A 707 -19.24 -25.34 39.68
C ILE A 707 -18.04 -25.53 40.61
N LYS A 708 -17.77 -26.78 40.98
CA LYS A 708 -16.60 -27.16 41.77
C LYS A 708 -15.53 -27.70 40.83
N ILE A 709 -14.39 -27.02 40.81
CA ILE A 709 -13.26 -27.32 39.94
C ILE A 709 -12.15 -27.89 40.82
N MET A 710 -11.84 -29.17 40.65
CA MET A 710 -10.81 -29.87 41.43
C MET A 710 -9.67 -30.30 40.51
N PRO A 711 -8.41 -30.23 40.94
CA PRO A 711 -7.31 -30.86 40.18
C PRO A 711 -7.54 -32.37 40.09
N PHE A 712 -7.01 -33.02 39.06
CA PHE A 712 -6.94 -34.49 39.10
C PHE A 712 -6.20 -34.94 40.35
N SER A 713 -6.79 -35.90 41.06
CA SER A 713 -6.14 -36.53 42.21
C SER A 713 -4.86 -37.22 41.74
N THR A 714 -3.72 -36.80 42.27
CA THR A 714 -2.51 -37.63 42.24
C THR A 714 -2.79 -38.92 43.00
N CYS A 715 -2.38 -40.07 42.47
CA CYS A 715 -2.47 -41.32 43.22
C CYS A 715 -1.50 -41.26 44.40
N HIS A 716 -1.99 -40.77 45.56
CA HIS A 716 -1.18 -40.56 46.75
C HIS A 716 -0.49 -41.84 47.23
N LEU A 717 -1.13 -42.99 47.01
CA LEU A 717 -0.54 -44.29 47.32
C LEU A 717 0.71 -44.57 46.46
N PHE A 718 0.62 -44.37 45.14
CA PHE A 718 1.76 -44.55 44.25
C PHE A 718 2.86 -43.52 44.53
N ASP A 719 2.52 -42.24 44.65
CA ASP A 719 3.52 -41.20 44.95
C ASP A 719 4.21 -41.43 46.30
N GLY A 720 3.49 -41.95 47.31
CA GLY A 720 4.02 -42.32 48.61
C GLY A 720 5.01 -43.50 48.52
N ILE A 721 4.58 -44.61 47.92
CA ILE A 721 5.41 -45.82 47.71
C ILE A 721 6.63 -45.48 46.85
N PHE A 722 6.44 -44.72 45.78
CA PHE A 722 7.53 -44.28 44.91
C PHE A 722 8.54 -43.40 45.66
N SER A 723 8.07 -42.45 46.48
CA SER A 723 8.95 -41.59 47.28
C SER A 723 9.73 -42.39 48.33
N MET A 724 9.09 -43.40 48.93
CA MET A 724 9.71 -44.35 49.86
C MET A 724 10.84 -45.14 49.18
N LEU A 725 10.55 -45.81 48.06
CA LEU A 725 11.56 -46.58 47.31
C LEU A 725 12.71 -45.70 46.81
N ARG A 726 12.41 -44.46 46.42
CA ARG A 726 13.43 -43.50 46.02
C ARG A 726 14.38 -43.13 47.17
N GLN A 727 13.86 -42.92 48.38
CA GLN A 727 14.70 -42.61 49.55
C GLN A 727 15.61 -43.77 49.95
N GLN A 728 15.15 -45.01 49.74
CA GLN A 728 15.96 -46.21 50.00
C GLN A 728 17.16 -46.31 49.03
N HIS A 729 16.94 -45.99 47.75
CA HIS A 729 17.98 -46.13 46.72
C HIS A 729 18.88 -44.91 46.54
N PHE A 730 18.41 -43.71 46.91
CA PHE A 730 19.16 -42.46 46.71
C PHE A 730 19.36 -41.73 48.03
N GLN A 731 20.62 -41.65 48.48
CA GLN A 731 21.01 -41.00 49.74
C GLN A 731 20.83 -39.46 49.74
N GLN A 732 20.69 -38.82 48.57
CA GLN A 732 20.48 -37.39 48.43
C GLN A 732 19.22 -37.09 47.59
N SER A 733 18.29 -36.29 48.13
CA SER A 733 17.01 -35.97 47.47
C SER A 733 17.11 -35.05 46.24
N ASN A 734 18.27 -34.44 46.01
CA ASN A 734 18.48 -33.40 44.99
C ASN A 734 19.30 -33.85 43.76
N GLU A 735 19.75 -35.10 43.67
CA GLU A 735 20.51 -35.58 42.52
C GLU A 735 19.59 -35.87 41.31
N ASN A 736 20.12 -35.60 40.11
CA ASN A 736 19.43 -35.95 38.86
C ASN A 736 19.47 -37.47 38.67
N ILE A 737 18.33 -38.07 38.37
CA ILE A 737 18.19 -39.53 38.21
C ILE A 737 18.37 -39.90 36.74
N GLN A 738 19.07 -41.01 36.47
CA GLN A 738 19.18 -41.58 35.13
C GLN A 738 17.88 -42.30 34.72
N VAL A 739 17.62 -42.39 33.42
CA VAL A 739 16.38 -43.01 32.89
C VAL A 739 16.23 -44.46 33.35
N ALA A 740 17.33 -45.23 33.32
CA ALA A 740 17.31 -46.65 33.71
C ALA A 740 16.92 -46.82 35.19
N ASP A 741 17.52 -46.04 36.09
CA ASP A 741 17.24 -46.13 37.52
C ASP A 741 15.82 -45.68 37.86
N LEU A 742 15.33 -44.63 37.19
CA LEU A 742 13.96 -44.16 37.39
C LEU A 742 12.93 -45.17 36.86
N SER A 743 13.21 -45.79 35.72
CA SER A 743 12.38 -46.85 35.16
C SER A 743 12.29 -48.05 36.11
N ASP A 744 13.42 -48.50 36.66
CA ASP A 744 13.46 -49.59 37.63
C ASP A 744 12.69 -49.24 38.91
N LEU A 745 12.81 -48.01 39.41
CA LEU A 745 12.02 -47.53 40.55
C LEU A 745 10.51 -47.55 40.29
N ILE A 746 10.07 -47.13 39.10
CA ILE A 746 8.64 -47.15 38.73
C ILE A 746 8.15 -48.60 38.65
N ASP A 747 8.92 -49.49 38.06
CA ASP A 747 8.58 -50.90 37.95
C ASP A 747 8.46 -51.54 39.34
N ARG A 748 9.43 -51.29 40.24
CA ARG A 748 9.37 -51.75 41.65
C ARG A 748 8.19 -51.16 42.42
N ALA A 749 7.84 -49.89 42.17
CA ALA A 749 6.69 -49.27 42.81
C ALA A 749 5.38 -49.95 42.39
N PHE A 750 5.24 -50.29 41.11
CA PHE A 750 4.10 -51.05 40.61
C PHE A 750 4.09 -52.49 41.12
N GLU A 751 5.23 -53.19 41.12
CA GLU A 751 5.35 -54.54 41.68
C GLU A 751 4.98 -54.57 43.17
N PHE A 752 5.44 -53.59 43.94
CA PHE A 752 5.09 -53.46 45.36
C PHE A 752 3.59 -53.23 45.55
N ILE A 753 2.96 -52.37 44.74
CA ILE A 753 1.51 -52.17 44.77
C ILE A 753 0.77 -53.45 44.40
N ASP A 754 1.24 -54.19 43.41
CA ASP A 754 0.62 -55.45 43.01
C ASP A 754 0.72 -56.50 44.13
N SER A 755 1.88 -56.64 44.77
CA SER A 755 2.07 -57.49 45.96
C SER A 755 1.16 -57.07 47.11
N LEU A 756 1.03 -55.76 47.37
CA LEU A 756 0.13 -55.23 48.39
C LEU A 756 -1.34 -55.59 48.08
N LEU A 757 -1.77 -55.44 46.83
CA LEU A 757 -3.15 -55.74 46.40
C LEU A 757 -3.44 -57.24 46.37
N ASN A 758 -2.45 -58.07 46.06
CA ASN A 758 -2.58 -59.53 46.03
C ASN A 758 -2.45 -60.17 47.42
N GLY A 759 -2.01 -59.42 48.44
CA GLY A 759 -1.79 -59.93 49.80
C GLY A 759 -0.45 -60.65 50.00
N ASP A 760 0.46 -60.55 49.04
CA ASP A 760 1.79 -61.16 49.04
C ASP A 760 2.86 -60.20 49.60
N ILE A 761 2.51 -59.46 50.67
CA ILE A 761 3.38 -58.45 51.27
C ILE A 761 4.08 -58.98 52.52
N THR A 762 5.36 -58.68 52.70
CA THR A 762 6.11 -59.14 53.88
C THR A 762 5.82 -58.27 55.10
N LEU A 763 6.11 -58.80 56.30
CA LEU A 763 6.00 -58.04 57.56
C LEU A 763 6.93 -56.81 57.57
N GLU A 764 8.10 -56.91 56.93
CA GLU A 764 9.07 -55.81 56.78
C GLU A 764 8.50 -54.68 55.87
N ASP A 765 7.87 -55.06 54.76
CA ASP A 765 7.18 -54.12 53.86
C ASP A 765 6.00 -53.41 54.54
N MET A 766 5.27 -54.12 55.41
CA MET A 766 4.17 -53.54 56.19
C MET A 766 4.63 -52.58 57.29
N GLU A 767 5.73 -52.88 57.98
CA GLU A 767 6.32 -51.94 58.95
C GLU A 767 6.80 -50.66 58.27
N TYR A 768 7.31 -50.77 57.03
CA TYR A 768 7.73 -49.63 56.21
C TYR A 768 6.56 -48.80 55.64
N LEU A 769 5.46 -49.44 55.23
CA LEU A 769 4.24 -48.74 54.82
C LEU A 769 3.63 -47.90 55.95
N LYS A 770 3.78 -48.34 57.21
CA LYS A 770 3.26 -47.64 58.40
C LYS A 770 3.91 -46.27 58.63
N THR A 771 5.10 -46.05 58.06
CA THR A 771 5.83 -44.78 58.10
C THR A 771 5.45 -43.79 56.99
N VAL A 772 4.75 -44.24 55.94
CA VAL A 772 4.23 -43.43 54.82
C VAL A 772 2.83 -42.94 55.14
#